data_AF-A0A9Q8V7Z7-F1
#
_entry.id   AF-A0A9Q8V7Z7-F1
#
_cell.length_a   1.000
_cell.length_b   1.000
_cell.length_c   1.000
_cell.angle_alpha   90.00
_cell.angle_beta   90.00
_cell.angle_gamma   90.00
#
_symmetry.space_group_name_H-M   'P 1'
#
loop_
_entity.id
_entity.type
_entity.pdbx_description
1 polymer ?
#
loop_
_entity_poly.entity_id
_entity_poly.type
_entity_poly.pdbx_seq_one_letter_code
_entity_poly.pdbx_strand_id
1 'polypeptide(L)'
;MTDQPPPPSPPPPPPPPAAASPSSSSSLEVRPHPIKGRALHATAAFRPGAVVHVFAAPALLLPTLPHLALVCAHCLRPGSPRACTRCRAAYYCDPRCQADAWAAGHARECKALRRGRQQQQQQQRRSSSSQQKEPTSKSQVQSPSLSPSSGPSSSSTAAAAAAAPPSSSPKKDDDAAATGTARPPPPPTPSAGEKVAGRSGAELPTPARALVQALLRDDLARVLDGLEGHAARRREQRSGAAEWRDMEIMAMAACAFAGKPVNDKEVRRAVDLLCKIQTNTFHRFDADLGQVGLFLEPTLAMANHSCVPNAMVQFIGRTAVLRAERSIEAGDEIEISYTDYTDPYTMRKEALAQYCFECRCPRCSHNLNVYQVCATTPVVAPPGTSLAPDAPSAAQRHPAVIDEATVALAKSNGESATRLIEDWSKPDRPPSRRLQLRAQYSDCRGLVGGDLWAVTPVPQVLAEISIHYAEKRNFAYALAVACLVATRVDPYRYVAWFHPVRVKNLFMIAKLLANTAEESASLGSSVMSAPMKANMDQEAQTKLQDIDQVALCQILLVMILRAAPAGVPAEWDLVLPARELLQDIEQLPGREKELSLINAWIKDPASEASKAFFDYAVVQQVNALASLGNAALKMDFGIVF
;
A
#
# COMPACT_ATOMS: atom_id res chain seq x y z
N MET A 1 17.97 -45.02 75.18
CA MET A 1 16.52 -44.83 75.08
C MET A 1 16.27 -43.33 75.00
N THR A 2 15.73 -42.77 73.92
CA THR A 2 15.44 -43.32 72.58
C THR A 2 15.58 -42.17 71.59
N ASP A 3 16.39 -42.32 70.54
CA ASP A 3 16.45 -41.35 69.46
C ASP A 3 15.10 -41.24 68.77
N GLN A 4 14.55 -40.02 68.68
CA GLN A 4 13.51 -39.67 67.73
C GLN A 4 14.16 -38.84 66.61
N PRO A 5 14.05 -39.26 65.33
CA PRO A 5 14.56 -38.47 64.23
C PRO A 5 13.74 -37.18 64.06
N PRO A 6 14.33 -36.10 63.51
CA PRO A 6 13.61 -34.88 63.21
C PRO A 6 12.46 -35.12 62.22
N PRO A 7 11.38 -34.32 62.27
CA PRO A 7 10.25 -34.47 61.36
C PRO A 7 10.68 -34.26 59.89
N PRO A 8 10.07 -34.98 58.93
CA PRO A 8 10.42 -34.87 57.52
C PRO A 8 10.10 -33.47 56.98
N SER A 9 10.99 -32.96 56.12
CA SER A 9 10.80 -31.71 55.39
C SER A 9 9.48 -31.71 54.60
N PRO A 10 8.78 -30.57 54.47
CA PRO A 10 7.62 -30.48 53.59
C PRO A 10 8.03 -30.84 52.15
N PRO A 11 7.14 -31.49 51.37
CA PRO A 11 7.43 -31.80 49.98
C PRO A 11 7.69 -30.51 49.18
N PRO A 12 8.56 -30.54 48.15
CA PRO A 12 8.75 -29.40 47.28
C PRO A 12 7.43 -29.03 46.60
N PRO A 13 7.21 -27.74 46.26
CA PRO A 13 6.04 -27.34 45.49
C PRO A 13 5.99 -28.13 44.17
N PRO A 14 4.80 -28.47 43.66
CA PRO A 14 4.68 -29.17 42.39
C PRO A 14 5.41 -28.36 41.29
N PRO A 15 6.13 -29.03 40.37
CA PRO A 15 6.79 -28.32 39.29
C PRO A 15 5.75 -27.49 38.50
N PRO A 16 6.11 -26.31 37.98
CA PRO A 16 5.22 -25.56 37.10
C PRO A 16 4.78 -26.49 35.95
N PRO A 17 3.51 -26.39 35.51
CA PRO A 17 2.95 -27.34 34.55
C PRO A 17 3.87 -27.42 33.33
N ALA A 18 4.41 -28.62 33.10
CA ALA A 18 5.40 -28.85 32.06
C ALA A 18 4.86 -28.31 30.73
N ALA A 19 5.62 -27.43 30.08
CA ALA A 19 5.16 -26.69 28.91
C ALA A 19 4.58 -27.67 27.89
N ALA A 20 3.28 -27.59 27.68
CA ALA A 20 2.53 -28.64 26.99
C ALA A 20 3.14 -28.87 25.60
N SER A 21 3.60 -30.10 25.35
CA SER A 21 4.13 -30.48 24.04
C SER A 21 3.06 -30.14 22.99
N PRO A 22 3.37 -29.31 21.97
CA PRO A 22 2.32 -28.68 21.17
C PRO A 22 1.62 -29.68 20.26
N SER A 23 0.56 -30.31 20.78
CA SER A 23 -0.52 -30.88 19.99
C SER A 23 -0.99 -29.81 19.01
N SER A 24 -1.09 -30.15 17.72
CA SER A 24 -1.18 -29.16 16.64
C SER A 24 -2.57 -28.52 16.49
N SER A 25 -3.01 -27.80 17.51
CA SER A 25 -4.12 -26.84 17.43
C SER A 25 -3.67 -25.66 16.57
N SER A 26 -4.36 -25.42 15.46
CA SER A 26 -4.22 -24.19 14.66
C SER A 26 -4.40 -22.96 15.54
N SER A 27 -3.66 -21.87 15.27
CA SER A 27 -3.86 -20.56 15.93
C SER A 27 -5.21 -19.89 15.56
N LEU A 28 -5.92 -20.48 14.60
CA LEU A 28 -7.13 -19.97 13.98
C LEU A 28 -8.18 -21.08 13.82
N GLU A 29 -9.46 -20.71 14.00
CA GLU A 29 -10.62 -21.58 13.77
C GLU A 29 -11.69 -20.82 12.96
N VAL A 30 -12.47 -21.52 12.14
CA VAL A 30 -13.60 -20.93 11.40
C VAL A 30 -14.90 -21.45 11.98
N ARG A 31 -15.75 -20.54 12.50
CA ARG A 31 -17.02 -20.87 13.14
C ARG A 31 -18.19 -20.12 12.46
N PRO A 32 -19.44 -20.57 12.61
CA PRO A 32 -20.61 -19.75 12.27
C PRO A 32 -20.65 -18.48 13.12
N HIS A 33 -21.08 -17.35 12.55
CA HIS A 33 -21.31 -16.10 13.29
C HIS A 33 -22.78 -15.64 13.15
N PRO A 34 -23.50 -15.33 14.25
CA PRO A 34 -24.96 -15.17 14.26
C PRO A 34 -25.56 -14.24 13.20
N ILE A 35 -24.83 -13.19 12.78
CA ILE A 35 -25.28 -12.21 11.78
C ILE A 35 -24.29 -11.96 10.63
N LYS A 36 -23.16 -12.68 10.58
CA LYS A 36 -22.11 -12.53 9.53
C LYS A 36 -21.90 -13.82 8.71
N GLY A 37 -22.67 -14.88 8.99
CA GLY A 37 -22.55 -16.17 8.32
C GLY A 37 -21.43 -17.02 8.91
N ARG A 38 -20.18 -16.75 8.53
CA ARG A 38 -18.98 -17.39 9.10
C ARG A 38 -17.99 -16.34 9.56
N ALA A 39 -17.12 -16.70 10.50
CA ALA A 39 -16.06 -15.84 11.01
C ALA A 39 -14.82 -16.65 11.39
N LEU A 40 -13.65 -16.09 11.10
CA LEU A 40 -12.37 -16.50 11.65
C LEU A 40 -12.27 -16.07 13.11
N HIS A 41 -11.83 -16.97 13.99
CA HIS A 41 -11.64 -16.73 15.42
C HIS A 41 -10.24 -17.12 15.86
N ALA A 42 -9.73 -16.44 16.89
CA ALA A 42 -8.50 -16.82 17.56
C ALA A 42 -8.71 -18.05 18.46
N THR A 43 -7.74 -18.96 18.50
CA THR A 43 -7.74 -20.10 19.45
C THR A 43 -6.85 -19.88 20.67
N ALA A 44 -6.07 -18.79 20.68
CA ALA A 44 -5.17 -18.37 21.73
C ALA A 44 -5.18 -16.83 21.85
N ALA A 45 -4.64 -16.28 22.95
CA ALA A 45 -4.54 -14.84 23.12
C ALA A 45 -3.30 -14.24 22.42
N PHE A 46 -3.47 -13.07 21.80
CA PHE A 46 -2.44 -12.33 21.07
C PHE A 46 -2.34 -10.89 21.58
N ARG A 47 -1.10 -10.43 21.79
CA ARG A 47 -0.79 -9.04 22.14
C ARG A 47 -0.68 -8.17 20.87
N PRO A 48 -0.89 -6.83 20.96
CA PRO A 48 -0.63 -5.93 19.84
C PRO A 48 0.74 -6.16 19.19
N GLY A 49 0.76 -6.29 17.87
CA GLY A 49 1.96 -6.49 17.05
C GLY A 49 2.30 -7.95 16.75
N ALA A 50 1.66 -8.90 17.43
CA ALA A 50 2.02 -10.31 17.40
C ALA A 50 1.69 -11.07 16.09
N VAL A 51 2.50 -12.09 15.86
CA VAL A 51 2.33 -13.28 15.00
C VAL A 51 0.99 -14.04 15.14
N VAL A 52 -0.14 -13.65 14.54
CA VAL A 52 -1.38 -14.47 14.63
C VAL A 52 -1.29 -15.69 13.69
N HIS A 53 -0.97 -15.46 12.41
CA HIS A 53 -0.75 -16.53 11.43
C HIS A 53 0.06 -16.08 10.20
N VAL A 54 0.70 -17.02 9.51
CA VAL A 54 1.52 -16.77 8.31
C VAL A 54 1.05 -17.64 7.14
N PHE A 55 0.37 -17.03 6.17
CA PHE A 55 -0.20 -17.70 5.00
C PHE A 55 0.76 -17.62 3.80
N ALA A 56 1.66 -18.59 3.68
CA ALA A 56 2.68 -18.64 2.62
C ALA A 56 2.22 -19.34 1.32
N ALA A 57 1.15 -20.14 1.39
CA ALA A 57 0.70 -21.06 0.34
C ALA A 57 -0.71 -20.74 -0.21
N PRO A 58 -0.96 -19.55 -0.78
CA PRO A 58 -2.28 -19.14 -1.25
C PRO A 58 -2.81 -20.04 -2.38
N ALA A 59 -4.11 -20.34 -2.34
CA ALA A 59 -4.84 -21.09 -3.36
C ALA A 59 -4.78 -20.43 -4.75
N LEU A 60 -4.76 -19.10 -4.81
CA LEU A 60 -4.50 -18.32 -6.02
C LEU A 60 -3.50 -17.20 -5.73
N LEU A 61 -2.49 -17.07 -6.58
CA LEU A 61 -1.64 -15.88 -6.66
C LEU A 61 -1.45 -15.54 -8.14
N LEU A 62 -1.75 -14.31 -8.52
CA LEU A 62 -1.79 -13.89 -9.92
C LEU A 62 -1.35 -12.43 -10.09
N PRO A 63 -0.39 -12.10 -10.98
CA PRO A 63 -0.09 -10.71 -11.30
C PRO A 63 -1.23 -10.02 -12.08
N THR A 64 -1.40 -8.71 -11.88
CA THR A 64 -2.37 -7.89 -12.63
C THR A 64 -1.94 -7.70 -14.07
N LEU A 65 -2.92 -7.50 -14.97
CA LEU A 65 -2.66 -7.33 -16.41
C LEU A 65 -1.60 -6.26 -16.76
N PRO A 66 -1.57 -5.05 -16.15
CA PRO A 66 -0.52 -4.07 -16.44
C PRO A 66 0.89 -4.54 -16.04
N HIS A 67 1.00 -5.39 -15.03
CA HIS A 67 2.26 -5.77 -14.39
C HIS A 67 2.83 -7.12 -14.85
N LEU A 68 2.19 -7.82 -15.80
CA LEU A 68 2.58 -9.18 -16.22
C LEU A 68 4.06 -9.32 -16.60
N ALA A 69 4.67 -8.27 -17.17
CA ALA A 69 6.08 -8.25 -17.60
C ALA A 69 7.01 -7.51 -16.61
N LEU A 70 6.47 -6.95 -15.52
CA LEU A 70 7.18 -6.17 -14.51
C LEU A 70 7.37 -6.92 -13.18
N VAL A 71 6.50 -7.90 -12.89
CA VAL A 71 6.62 -8.74 -11.67
C VAL A 71 6.66 -10.23 -12.01
N CYS A 72 7.36 -11.01 -11.17
CA CYS A 72 7.41 -12.45 -11.31
C CYS A 72 6.04 -13.10 -11.01
N ALA A 73 5.48 -13.83 -11.97
CA ALA A 73 4.19 -14.51 -11.86
C ALA A 73 4.15 -15.66 -10.82
N HIS A 74 5.27 -15.96 -10.16
CA HIS A 74 5.31 -16.88 -9.01
C HIS A 74 5.35 -16.14 -7.66
N CYS A 75 6.28 -15.20 -7.47
CA CYS A 75 6.56 -14.57 -6.17
C CYS A 75 6.14 -13.10 -6.05
N LEU A 76 5.61 -12.51 -7.14
CA LEU A 76 5.22 -11.10 -7.30
C LEU A 76 6.31 -10.03 -7.06
N ARG A 77 7.58 -10.41 -6.84
CA ARG A 77 8.69 -9.44 -6.79
C ARG A 77 8.83 -8.69 -8.12
N PRO A 78 9.04 -7.36 -8.10
CA PRO A 78 9.40 -6.57 -9.28
C PRO A 78 10.71 -7.00 -9.96
N GLY A 79 10.92 -6.52 -11.18
CA GLY A 79 12.19 -6.61 -11.92
C GLY A 79 11.99 -6.83 -13.41
N SER A 80 12.90 -7.59 -14.03
CA SER A 80 12.87 -7.94 -15.46
C SER A 80 12.62 -9.44 -15.69
N PRO A 81 11.45 -9.99 -15.32
CA PRO A 81 11.16 -11.41 -15.41
C PRO A 81 11.08 -11.90 -16.86
N ARG A 82 11.60 -13.11 -17.13
CA ARG A 82 11.65 -13.72 -18.46
C ARG A 82 10.35 -14.46 -18.78
N ALA A 83 9.82 -14.23 -19.99
CA ALA A 83 8.58 -14.84 -20.45
C ALA A 83 8.69 -16.38 -20.62
N CYS A 84 7.67 -17.10 -20.16
CA CYS A 84 7.51 -18.54 -20.40
C CYS A 84 7.55 -18.84 -21.90
N THR A 85 8.55 -19.60 -22.35
CA THR A 85 8.82 -19.88 -23.77
C THR A 85 7.64 -20.50 -24.51
N ARG A 86 6.77 -21.24 -23.79
CA ARG A 86 5.61 -21.98 -24.32
C ARG A 86 4.38 -21.11 -24.59
N CYS A 87 4.02 -20.18 -23.71
CA CYS A 87 2.81 -19.35 -23.85
C CYS A 87 3.09 -17.85 -24.09
N ARG A 88 4.24 -17.34 -23.64
CA ARG A 88 4.63 -15.91 -23.64
C ARG A 88 3.63 -14.98 -22.97
N ALA A 89 2.95 -15.46 -21.92
CA ALA A 89 1.92 -14.74 -21.15
C ALA A 89 2.04 -14.94 -19.62
N ALA A 90 3.12 -15.57 -19.15
CA ALA A 90 3.52 -15.66 -17.74
C ALA A 90 5.04 -15.46 -17.70
N TYR A 91 5.56 -14.79 -16.67
CA TYR A 91 6.94 -14.31 -16.64
C TYR A 91 7.57 -14.67 -15.29
N TYR A 92 8.84 -15.07 -15.29
CA TYR A 92 9.54 -15.54 -14.09
C TYR A 92 10.96 -14.96 -14.01
N CYS A 93 11.40 -14.53 -12.84
CA CYS A 93 12.78 -14.06 -12.63
C CYS A 93 13.81 -15.16 -12.95
N ASP A 94 13.56 -16.37 -12.45
CA ASP A 94 14.47 -17.51 -12.50
C ASP A 94 13.75 -18.85 -12.81
N PRO A 95 14.50 -19.93 -13.14
CA PRO A 95 13.93 -21.25 -13.43
C PRO A 95 13.23 -21.94 -12.26
N ARG A 96 13.57 -21.62 -11.01
CA ARG A 96 12.91 -22.19 -9.82
C ARG A 96 11.51 -21.61 -9.68
N CYS A 97 11.36 -20.29 -9.74
CA CYS A 97 10.05 -19.63 -9.80
C CYS A 97 9.18 -20.16 -10.96
N GLN A 98 9.78 -20.47 -12.11
CA GLN A 98 9.07 -21.12 -13.22
C GLN A 98 8.62 -22.55 -12.89
N ALA A 99 9.45 -23.36 -12.24
CA ALA A 99 9.11 -24.73 -11.83
C ALA A 99 8.04 -24.75 -10.74
N ASP A 100 8.18 -23.91 -9.71
CA ASP A 100 7.26 -23.80 -8.59
C ASP A 100 5.87 -23.28 -9.07
N ALA A 101 5.84 -22.36 -10.04
CA ALA A 101 4.59 -21.95 -10.71
C ALA A 101 4.01 -23.03 -11.63
N TRP A 102 4.84 -23.84 -12.29
CA TRP A 102 4.40 -24.97 -13.10
C TRP A 102 3.63 -25.98 -12.25
N ALA A 103 4.17 -26.34 -11.08
CA ALA A 103 3.54 -27.20 -10.09
C ALA A 103 2.25 -26.57 -9.49
N ALA A 104 2.29 -25.28 -9.11
CA ALA A 104 1.15 -24.58 -8.52
C ALA A 104 -0.06 -24.37 -9.47
N GLY A 105 0.06 -24.71 -10.76
CA GLY A 105 -1.07 -24.75 -11.69
C GLY A 105 -0.78 -24.21 -13.09
N HIS A 106 0.34 -23.52 -13.33
CA HIS A 106 0.64 -22.98 -14.66
C HIS A 106 0.78 -24.08 -15.72
N ALA A 107 1.11 -25.33 -15.34
CA ALA A 107 1.07 -26.48 -16.24
C ALA A 107 -0.27 -26.62 -17.00
N ARG A 108 -1.40 -26.32 -16.31
CA ARG A 108 -2.76 -26.40 -16.86
C ARG A 108 -3.12 -25.12 -17.64
N GLU A 109 -2.79 -23.96 -17.07
CA GLU A 109 -3.03 -22.63 -17.66
C GLU A 109 -2.26 -22.39 -18.99
N CYS A 110 -1.01 -22.85 -19.08
CA CYS A 110 -0.08 -22.57 -20.19
C CYS A 110 -0.66 -22.98 -21.57
N LYS A 111 -1.39 -24.10 -21.62
CA LYS A 111 -2.03 -24.61 -22.85
C LYS A 111 -3.19 -23.72 -23.31
N ALA A 112 -3.95 -23.14 -22.39
CA ALA A 112 -5.05 -22.21 -22.66
C ALA A 112 -4.50 -20.86 -23.19
N LEU A 113 -3.56 -20.26 -22.47
CA LEU A 113 -2.94 -18.98 -22.88
C LEU A 113 -2.27 -19.07 -24.26
N ARG A 114 -1.56 -20.17 -24.55
CA ARG A 114 -0.95 -20.39 -25.86
C ARG A 114 -1.99 -20.44 -27.00
N ARG A 115 -3.14 -21.07 -26.76
CA ARG A 115 -4.25 -21.13 -27.74
C ARG A 115 -4.85 -19.74 -27.98
N GLY A 116 -5.16 -18.98 -26.93
CA GLY A 116 -5.71 -17.63 -27.05
C GLY A 116 -4.79 -16.70 -27.84
N ARG A 117 -3.48 -16.74 -27.56
CA ARG A 117 -2.44 -16.01 -28.33
C ARG A 117 -2.45 -16.35 -29.83
N GLN A 118 -2.58 -17.64 -30.16
CA GLN A 118 -2.62 -18.09 -31.56
C GLN A 118 -3.91 -17.64 -32.27
N GLN A 119 -5.05 -17.67 -31.58
CA GLN A 119 -6.34 -17.21 -32.11
C GLN A 119 -6.37 -15.70 -32.34
N GLN A 120 -5.92 -14.89 -31.36
CA GLN A 120 -5.85 -13.43 -31.50
C GLN A 120 -4.91 -13.01 -32.64
N GLN A 121 -3.75 -13.67 -32.79
CA GLN A 121 -2.84 -13.41 -33.93
C GLN A 121 -3.45 -13.79 -35.29
N GLN A 122 -4.27 -14.85 -35.34
CA GLN A 122 -4.99 -15.22 -36.57
C GLN A 122 -6.10 -14.21 -36.89
N GLN A 123 -6.82 -13.71 -35.89
CA GLN A 123 -7.83 -12.65 -36.04
C GLN A 123 -7.20 -11.35 -36.54
N GLN A 124 -6.11 -10.88 -35.91
CA GLN A 124 -5.38 -9.67 -36.31
C GLN A 124 -4.92 -9.72 -37.77
N ARG A 125 -4.34 -10.85 -38.20
CA ARG A 125 -3.94 -11.07 -39.61
C ARG A 125 -5.13 -11.05 -40.58
N ARG A 126 -6.30 -11.58 -40.16
CA ARG A 126 -7.52 -11.52 -40.97
C ARG A 126 -8.03 -10.09 -41.11
N SER A 127 -8.15 -9.34 -40.02
CA SER A 127 -8.62 -7.94 -40.07
C SER A 127 -7.73 -7.05 -40.94
N SER A 128 -6.41 -7.18 -40.86
CA SER A 128 -5.50 -6.42 -41.74
C SER A 128 -5.57 -6.86 -43.21
N SER A 129 -5.86 -8.14 -43.48
CA SER A 129 -6.07 -8.62 -44.86
C SER A 129 -7.41 -8.16 -45.47
N SER A 130 -8.43 -7.91 -44.65
CA SER A 130 -9.73 -7.41 -45.12
C SER A 130 -9.67 -5.94 -45.54
N GLN A 131 -8.84 -5.12 -44.89
CA GLN A 131 -8.65 -3.70 -45.26
C GLN A 131 -7.91 -3.50 -46.59
N GLN A 132 -7.43 -4.55 -47.24
CA GLN A 132 -6.84 -4.51 -48.59
C GLN A 132 -7.81 -5.02 -49.69
N LYS A 133 -9.12 -5.08 -49.42
CA LYS A 133 -10.14 -5.64 -50.33
C LYS A 133 -11.40 -4.78 -50.53
N GLU A 134 -11.29 -3.46 -50.44
CA GLU A 134 -12.28 -2.59 -51.10
C GLU A 134 -11.89 -2.40 -52.58
N PRO A 135 -12.76 -2.75 -53.54
CA PRO A 135 -12.48 -2.53 -54.96
C PRO A 135 -12.77 -1.08 -55.34
N THR A 136 -11.73 -0.31 -55.67
CA THR A 136 -11.89 1.05 -56.21
C THR A 136 -12.57 0.99 -57.59
N SER A 137 -13.89 1.21 -57.62
CA SER A 137 -14.68 1.25 -58.85
C SER A 137 -14.31 2.49 -59.67
N LYS A 138 -13.44 2.30 -60.67
CA LYS A 138 -13.12 3.36 -61.65
C LYS A 138 -14.36 3.67 -62.48
N SER A 139 -14.83 4.90 -62.43
CA SER A 139 -15.64 5.50 -63.50
C SER A 139 -14.84 6.61 -64.15
N GLN A 140 -14.89 6.70 -65.47
CA GLN A 140 -13.90 7.42 -66.28
C GLN A 140 -14.59 8.55 -67.05
N VAL A 141 -14.31 9.81 -66.68
CA VAL A 141 -14.67 10.98 -67.49
C VAL A 141 -13.46 11.89 -67.66
N GLN A 142 -12.95 11.87 -68.89
CA GLN A 142 -12.16 12.87 -69.63
C GLN A 142 -11.44 14.02 -68.88
N SER A 143 -10.13 14.09 -69.11
CA SER A 143 -9.33 15.34 -69.03
C SER A 143 -9.70 16.31 -70.16
N PRO A 144 -9.31 17.59 -70.07
CA PRO A 144 -8.06 17.96 -70.76
C PRO A 144 -7.10 18.89 -69.98
N SER A 145 -5.89 18.95 -70.53
CA SER A 145 -4.69 19.74 -70.18
C SER A 145 -4.86 21.22 -69.80
N LEU A 146 -3.91 21.75 -69.00
CA LEU A 146 -2.88 22.68 -69.50
C LEU A 146 -1.70 22.89 -68.49
N SER A 147 -0.54 23.28 -69.01
CA SER A 147 0.75 23.58 -68.33
C SER A 147 1.18 25.02 -68.70
N PRO A 148 2.27 25.65 -68.17
CA PRO A 148 3.39 25.18 -67.32
C PRO A 148 3.44 25.95 -65.96
N SER A 149 4.52 26.46 -65.31
CA SER A 149 5.95 26.70 -65.63
C SER A 149 6.87 26.92 -64.39
N SER A 150 8.06 27.48 -64.62
CA SER A 150 9.06 28.06 -63.69
C SER A 150 8.50 29.03 -62.63
N GLY A 151 9.05 29.21 -61.41
CA GLY A 151 10.44 29.07 -60.92
C GLY A 151 11.04 30.46 -60.56
N PRO A 152 12.23 30.63 -59.92
CA PRO A 152 13.11 29.63 -59.30
C PRO A 152 13.75 30.02 -57.91
N SER A 153 14.46 29.06 -57.29
CA SER A 153 15.69 29.15 -56.46
C SER A 153 16.05 30.35 -55.55
N SER A 154 16.30 30.05 -54.26
CA SER A 154 17.59 30.25 -53.53
C SER A 154 17.49 29.49 -52.17
N SER A 155 18.33 28.51 -51.80
CA SER A 155 19.78 28.51 -51.43
C SER A 155 20.09 29.36 -50.18
N SER A 156 20.86 28.92 -49.18
CA SER A 156 21.53 27.62 -48.88
C SER A 156 22.14 27.70 -47.46
N THR A 157 22.22 26.62 -46.66
CA THR A 157 23.41 25.73 -46.48
C THR A 157 23.02 24.67 -45.41
N ALA A 158 23.31 23.37 -45.51
CA ALA A 158 24.60 22.64 -45.50
C ALA A 158 25.29 22.65 -44.10
N ALA A 159 25.81 21.54 -43.55
CA ALA A 159 25.74 20.10 -43.89
C ALA A 159 26.21 19.22 -42.70
N ALA A 160 26.14 17.88 -42.86
CA ALA A 160 26.86 16.78 -42.14
C ALA A 160 27.02 16.83 -40.59
N ALA A 161 26.60 15.86 -39.76
CA ALA A 161 26.71 14.39 -39.79
C ALA A 161 28.13 13.81 -39.54
N ALA A 162 28.38 13.32 -38.32
CA ALA A 162 29.48 12.38 -38.01
C ALA A 162 29.26 11.58 -36.69
N ALA A 163 29.60 10.28 -36.74
CA ALA A 163 30.21 9.41 -35.72
C ALA A 163 29.79 9.43 -34.21
N ALA A 164 29.50 8.23 -33.69
CA ALA A 164 29.87 7.76 -32.33
C ALA A 164 31.33 7.23 -32.36
N PRO A 165 32.08 6.95 -31.25
CA PRO A 165 31.69 6.38 -29.94
C PRO A 165 32.39 7.12 -28.76
N PRO A 166 32.66 6.56 -27.55
CA PRO A 166 32.30 5.28 -26.93
C PRO A 166 31.67 5.39 -25.51
N SER A 167 31.61 4.25 -24.83
CA SER A 167 30.97 4.04 -23.52
C SER A 167 31.67 4.66 -22.32
N SER A 168 30.88 5.24 -21.41
CA SER A 168 31.03 5.02 -19.97
C SER A 168 29.63 5.01 -19.32
N SER A 169 29.45 4.23 -18.25
CA SER A 169 28.15 4.06 -17.60
C SER A 169 28.10 4.82 -16.28
N PRO A 170 27.22 5.83 -16.13
CA PRO A 170 26.84 6.32 -14.81
C PRO A 170 26.13 5.20 -14.05
N LYS A 171 26.34 5.14 -12.73
CA LYS A 171 25.42 4.41 -11.85
C LYS A 171 24.04 5.06 -11.94
N LYS A 172 22.98 4.27 -11.74
CA LYS A 172 21.71 4.83 -11.28
C LYS A 172 21.80 4.92 -9.76
N ASP A 173 21.53 6.10 -9.24
CA ASP A 173 21.25 6.28 -7.82
C ASP A 173 19.74 6.03 -7.60
N ASP A 174 19.37 5.41 -6.49
CA ASP A 174 18.00 4.91 -6.27
C ASP A 174 17.07 6.01 -5.74
N ASP A 175 16.46 6.74 -6.70
CA ASP A 175 15.47 7.79 -6.48
C ASP A 175 14.36 7.37 -5.49
N ALA A 176 14.02 8.27 -4.57
CA ALA A 176 13.15 7.97 -3.44
C ALA A 176 11.65 7.91 -3.81
N ALA A 177 11.19 6.72 -4.22
CA ALA A 177 9.77 6.41 -4.41
C ALA A 177 8.97 6.39 -3.08
N ALA A 178 8.69 7.58 -2.56
CA ALA A 178 7.77 7.75 -1.44
C ALA A 178 6.32 7.59 -1.94
N THR A 179 5.74 6.42 -1.71
CA THR A 179 4.29 6.20 -1.83
C THR A 179 3.67 6.02 -0.44
N GLY A 180 2.73 6.88 -0.07
CA GLY A 180 1.81 6.57 1.01
C GLY A 180 0.98 5.33 0.67
N THR A 181 0.25 4.75 1.63
CA THR A 181 -0.80 3.79 1.25
C THR A 181 -1.85 4.53 0.45
N ALA A 182 -1.80 4.32 -0.87
CA ALA A 182 -2.87 4.72 -1.75
C ALA A 182 -4.17 4.11 -1.22
N ARG A 183 -5.21 4.95 -1.16
CA ARG A 183 -6.62 4.56 -1.13
C ARG A 183 -6.79 3.25 -1.90
N PRO A 184 -7.29 2.14 -1.29
CA PRO A 184 -7.70 0.99 -2.08
C PRO A 184 -8.84 1.50 -2.98
N PRO A 185 -8.64 1.60 -4.30
CA PRO A 185 -9.68 2.16 -5.15
C PRO A 185 -10.91 1.24 -5.09
N PRO A 186 -12.12 1.76 -5.31
CA PRO A 186 -13.21 0.88 -5.75
C PRO A 186 -12.71 0.07 -6.96
N PRO A 187 -13.08 -1.22 -7.08
CA PRO A 187 -12.57 -2.08 -8.14
C PRO A 187 -12.80 -1.39 -9.48
N PRO A 188 -11.76 -1.19 -10.32
CA PRO A 188 -11.88 -0.34 -11.48
C PRO A 188 -12.90 -0.93 -12.46
N THR A 189 -14.02 -0.21 -12.64
CA THR A 189 -14.89 -0.38 -13.80
C THR A 189 -14.01 -0.29 -15.05
N PRO A 190 -14.09 -1.23 -16.00
CA PRO A 190 -13.07 -1.41 -17.04
C PRO A 190 -13.01 -0.20 -17.97
N SER A 191 -12.08 0.73 -17.69
CA SER A 191 -11.89 1.97 -18.45
C SER A 191 -11.34 1.66 -19.85
N ALA A 192 -12.20 1.83 -20.85
CA ALA A 192 -11.87 1.58 -22.25
C ALA A 192 -10.92 2.67 -22.81
N GLY A 193 -9.62 2.58 -22.49
CA GLY A 193 -8.65 3.59 -22.99
C GLY A 193 -7.17 3.23 -22.89
N GLU A 194 -6.70 2.60 -21.81
CA GLU A 194 -5.25 2.51 -21.55
C GLU A 194 -4.49 1.65 -22.56
N LYS A 195 -3.69 2.31 -23.41
CA LYS A 195 -2.74 1.70 -24.36
C LYS A 195 -1.33 1.66 -23.78
N VAL A 196 -1.05 0.67 -22.94
CA VAL A 196 0.34 0.32 -22.59
C VAL A 196 1.07 -0.15 -23.85
N ALA A 197 2.26 0.40 -24.12
CA ALA A 197 3.06 0.03 -25.29
C ALA A 197 3.60 -1.41 -25.16
N GLY A 198 3.58 -2.17 -26.26
CA GLY A 198 4.21 -3.50 -26.35
C GLY A 198 3.34 -4.74 -26.04
N ARG A 199 2.01 -4.62 -25.98
CA ARG A 199 1.10 -5.74 -25.63
C ARG A 199 1.27 -7.02 -26.48
N SER A 200 1.33 -8.17 -25.78
CA SER A 200 1.53 -9.56 -26.25
C SER A 200 0.52 -10.14 -27.25
N GLY A 201 -0.67 -9.54 -27.39
CA GLY A 201 -1.77 -10.09 -28.20
C GLY A 201 -2.20 -11.48 -27.72
N ALA A 202 -2.31 -11.65 -26.40
CA ALA A 202 -2.56 -12.91 -25.71
C ALA A 202 -3.32 -12.75 -24.37
N GLU A 203 -3.77 -11.52 -24.09
CA GLU A 203 -3.90 -11.00 -22.73
C GLU A 203 -5.36 -10.95 -22.27
N LEU A 204 -5.61 -11.51 -21.09
CA LEU A 204 -6.91 -11.50 -20.42
C LEU A 204 -6.91 -10.44 -19.30
N PRO A 205 -8.06 -9.77 -19.04
CA PRO A 205 -8.27 -9.02 -17.79
C PRO A 205 -7.99 -9.89 -16.56
N THR A 206 -7.43 -9.31 -15.50
CA THR A 206 -7.00 -10.05 -14.30
C THR A 206 -8.09 -10.97 -13.72
N PRO A 207 -9.37 -10.53 -13.57
CA PRO A 207 -10.42 -11.41 -13.05
C PRO A 207 -10.76 -12.56 -14.00
N ALA A 208 -10.79 -12.31 -15.32
CA ALA A 208 -11.02 -13.34 -16.32
C ALA A 208 -9.89 -14.38 -16.35
N ARG A 209 -8.63 -13.97 -16.12
CA ARG A 209 -7.51 -14.92 -15.99
C ARG A 209 -7.56 -15.73 -14.69
N ALA A 210 -7.92 -15.12 -13.57
CA ALA A 210 -8.19 -15.83 -12.33
C ALA A 210 -9.29 -16.89 -12.50
N LEU A 211 -10.36 -16.54 -13.22
CA LEU A 211 -11.44 -17.46 -13.58
C LEU A 211 -11.00 -18.58 -14.53
N VAL A 212 -10.13 -18.31 -15.52
CA VAL A 212 -9.51 -19.36 -16.33
C VAL A 212 -8.70 -20.35 -15.48
N GLN A 213 -8.01 -19.89 -14.43
CA GLN A 213 -7.36 -20.82 -13.49
C GLN A 213 -8.39 -21.65 -12.72
N ALA A 214 -9.46 -21.06 -12.19
CA ALA A 214 -10.52 -21.81 -11.49
C ALA A 214 -11.21 -22.85 -12.39
N LEU A 215 -11.46 -22.53 -13.66
CA LEU A 215 -12.05 -23.46 -14.65
C LEU A 215 -11.10 -24.59 -15.07
N LEU A 216 -9.79 -24.46 -14.81
CA LEU A 216 -8.73 -25.43 -15.13
C LEU A 216 -8.12 -26.10 -13.89
N ARG A 217 -8.58 -25.79 -12.68
CA ARG A 217 -8.02 -26.29 -11.42
C ARG A 217 -9.12 -26.73 -10.47
N ASP A 218 -9.38 -28.04 -10.42
CA ASP A 218 -10.41 -28.62 -9.55
C ASP A 218 -10.06 -28.52 -8.05
N ASP A 219 -8.79 -28.26 -7.71
CA ASP A 219 -8.35 -27.75 -6.40
C ASP A 219 -8.93 -26.35 -6.09
N LEU A 220 -8.62 -25.35 -6.92
CA LEU A 220 -9.09 -23.98 -6.75
C LEU A 220 -10.63 -23.87 -6.87
N ALA A 221 -11.26 -24.66 -7.73
CA ALA A 221 -12.72 -24.70 -7.86
C ALA A 221 -13.39 -25.13 -6.53
N ARG A 222 -12.94 -26.25 -5.93
CA ARG A 222 -13.47 -26.71 -4.63
C ARG A 222 -13.21 -25.73 -3.49
N VAL A 223 -12.08 -25.01 -3.53
CA VAL A 223 -11.80 -23.92 -2.59
C VAL A 223 -12.82 -22.79 -2.76
N LEU A 224 -13.05 -22.32 -3.99
CA LEU A 224 -14.03 -21.27 -4.28
C LEU A 224 -15.47 -21.71 -3.98
N ASP A 225 -15.82 -22.98 -4.17
CA ASP A 225 -17.13 -23.53 -3.83
C ASP A 225 -17.43 -23.49 -2.32
N GLY A 226 -16.41 -23.44 -1.47
CA GLY A 226 -16.52 -23.16 -0.05
C GLY A 226 -16.60 -21.68 0.33
N LEU A 227 -16.55 -20.74 -0.62
CA LEU A 227 -16.56 -19.30 -0.38
C LEU A 227 -17.87 -18.64 -0.83
N GLU A 228 -18.18 -17.49 -0.24
CA GLU A 228 -19.35 -16.67 -0.58
C GLU A 228 -18.99 -15.71 -1.74
N GLY A 229 -19.93 -15.47 -2.64
CA GLY A 229 -19.78 -14.53 -3.76
C GLY A 229 -20.97 -13.58 -3.94
N HIS A 230 -22.06 -13.75 -3.18
CA HIS A 230 -23.28 -12.95 -3.25
C HIS A 230 -23.92 -12.86 -4.65
N ALA A 231 -23.70 -13.85 -5.51
CA ALA A 231 -24.06 -13.81 -6.93
C ALA A 231 -25.55 -13.49 -7.18
N ALA A 232 -26.48 -14.01 -6.37
CA ALA A 232 -27.90 -13.68 -6.46
C ALA A 232 -28.17 -12.19 -6.16
N ARG A 233 -27.68 -11.68 -5.03
CA ARG A 233 -27.85 -10.27 -4.62
C ARG A 233 -27.20 -9.30 -5.62
N ARG A 234 -26.01 -9.63 -6.14
CA ARG A 234 -25.34 -8.87 -7.21
C ARG A 234 -26.14 -8.83 -8.51
N ARG A 235 -26.85 -9.91 -8.86
CA ARG A 235 -27.71 -10.01 -10.06
C ARG A 235 -29.02 -9.22 -9.93
N GLU A 236 -29.57 -9.15 -8.71
CA GLU A 236 -30.82 -8.44 -8.40
C GLU A 236 -30.63 -6.93 -8.22
N GLN A 237 -29.40 -6.49 -7.90
CA GLN A 237 -29.05 -5.10 -7.66
C GLN A 237 -29.12 -4.28 -8.96
N ARG A 238 -30.23 -3.59 -9.18
CA ARG A 238 -30.51 -2.80 -10.41
C ARG A 238 -29.40 -1.81 -10.82
N SER A 239 -28.66 -1.25 -9.87
CA SER A 239 -27.54 -0.33 -10.16
C SER A 239 -26.34 -1.03 -10.82
N GLY A 240 -26.14 -2.33 -10.57
CA GLY A 240 -25.05 -3.14 -11.09
C GLY A 240 -25.36 -3.86 -12.41
N ALA A 241 -26.46 -3.53 -13.10
CA ALA A 241 -26.90 -4.26 -14.30
C ALA A 241 -25.88 -4.25 -15.45
N ALA A 242 -25.05 -3.20 -15.56
CA ALA A 242 -23.93 -3.14 -16.50
C ALA A 242 -22.77 -4.04 -16.05
N GLU A 243 -22.36 -3.92 -14.78
CA GLU A 243 -21.28 -4.73 -14.16
C GLU A 243 -21.58 -6.23 -14.24
N TRP A 244 -22.85 -6.62 -14.05
CA TRP A 244 -23.30 -8.00 -14.22
C TRP A 244 -23.11 -8.50 -15.65
N ARG A 245 -23.40 -7.66 -16.66
CA ARG A 245 -23.21 -8.01 -18.07
C ARG A 245 -21.72 -8.13 -18.42
N ASP A 246 -20.87 -7.29 -17.84
CA ASP A 246 -19.41 -7.41 -17.96
C ASP A 246 -18.87 -8.69 -17.30
N MET A 247 -19.44 -9.11 -16.15
CA MET A 247 -19.14 -10.41 -15.54
C MET A 247 -19.58 -11.58 -16.44
N GLU A 248 -20.75 -11.51 -17.07
CA GLU A 248 -21.19 -12.52 -18.05
C GLU A 248 -20.25 -12.60 -19.27
N ILE A 249 -19.79 -11.46 -19.80
CA ILE A 249 -18.83 -11.40 -20.91
C ILE A 249 -17.47 -11.97 -20.49
N MET A 250 -16.96 -11.61 -19.30
CA MET A 250 -15.71 -12.18 -18.75
C MET A 250 -15.82 -13.69 -18.52
N ALA A 251 -16.98 -14.19 -18.08
CA ALA A 251 -17.25 -15.61 -17.89
C ALA A 251 -17.29 -16.38 -19.22
N MET A 252 -17.96 -15.85 -20.26
CA MET A 252 -17.94 -16.44 -21.61
C MET A 252 -16.51 -16.51 -22.17
N ALA A 253 -15.73 -15.43 -22.04
CA ALA A 253 -14.35 -15.38 -22.48
C ALA A 253 -13.45 -16.39 -21.73
N ALA A 254 -13.62 -16.50 -20.41
CA ALA A 254 -12.87 -17.46 -19.60
C ALA A 254 -13.22 -18.92 -19.94
N CYS A 255 -14.51 -19.24 -20.17
CA CYS A 255 -14.92 -20.55 -20.66
C CYS A 255 -14.27 -20.89 -22.01
N ALA A 256 -14.28 -19.96 -22.97
CA ALA A 256 -13.64 -20.15 -24.28
C ALA A 256 -12.13 -20.38 -24.17
N PHE A 257 -11.41 -19.60 -23.36
CA PHE A 257 -9.97 -19.77 -23.13
C PHE A 257 -9.66 -21.11 -22.42
N ALA A 258 -10.45 -21.49 -21.41
CA ALA A 258 -10.32 -22.77 -20.72
C ALA A 258 -10.73 -23.98 -21.58
N GLY A 259 -11.35 -23.77 -22.75
CA GLY A 259 -11.87 -24.83 -23.60
C GLY A 259 -13.13 -25.51 -23.07
N LYS A 260 -13.90 -24.81 -22.24
CA LYS A 260 -15.25 -25.21 -21.79
C LYS A 260 -16.28 -24.77 -22.85
N PRO A 261 -17.41 -25.48 -23.03
CA PRO A 261 -18.44 -25.04 -23.94
C PRO A 261 -19.09 -23.74 -23.43
N VAL A 262 -19.25 -22.75 -24.32
CA VAL A 262 -19.92 -21.49 -23.98
C VAL A 262 -21.43 -21.69 -24.10
N ASN A 263 -22.07 -22.08 -22.99
CA ASN A 263 -23.51 -22.25 -22.86
C ASN A 263 -23.99 -21.77 -21.49
N ASP A 264 -25.29 -21.57 -21.34
CA ASP A 264 -25.93 -21.01 -20.14
C ASP A 264 -25.56 -21.71 -18.83
N LYS A 265 -25.25 -23.02 -18.86
CA LYS A 265 -24.87 -23.78 -17.66
C LYS A 265 -23.44 -23.45 -17.23
N GLU A 266 -22.48 -23.58 -18.14
CA GLU A 266 -21.07 -23.28 -17.84
C GLU A 266 -20.85 -21.78 -17.60
N VAL A 267 -21.53 -20.90 -18.33
CA VAL A 267 -21.45 -19.44 -18.13
C VAL A 267 -21.99 -19.05 -16.75
N ARG A 268 -23.15 -19.56 -16.31
CA ARG A 268 -23.65 -19.30 -14.94
C ARG A 268 -22.68 -19.80 -13.86
N ARG A 269 -22.11 -21.00 -14.02
CA ARG A 269 -21.09 -21.51 -13.10
C ARG A 269 -19.81 -20.64 -13.10
N ALA A 270 -19.40 -20.15 -14.26
CA ALA A 270 -18.24 -19.28 -14.38
C ALA A 270 -18.49 -17.88 -13.79
N VAL A 271 -19.71 -17.33 -13.89
CA VAL A 271 -20.08 -16.08 -13.19
C VAL A 271 -20.11 -16.26 -11.68
N ASP A 272 -20.66 -17.36 -11.16
CA ASP A 272 -20.63 -17.68 -9.72
C ASP A 272 -19.19 -17.75 -9.17
N LEU A 273 -18.31 -18.49 -9.86
CA LEU A 273 -16.88 -18.53 -9.53
C LEU A 273 -16.20 -17.15 -9.65
N LEU A 274 -16.61 -16.31 -10.61
CA LEU A 274 -16.09 -14.95 -10.75
C LEU A 274 -16.51 -14.05 -9.57
N CYS A 275 -17.76 -14.13 -9.13
CA CYS A 275 -18.26 -13.43 -7.96
C CYS A 275 -17.52 -13.86 -6.68
N LYS A 276 -17.30 -15.17 -6.50
CA LYS A 276 -16.47 -15.74 -5.42
C LYS A 276 -15.03 -15.22 -5.48
N ILE A 277 -14.39 -15.20 -6.65
CA ILE A 277 -13.04 -14.63 -6.83
C ILE A 277 -13.03 -13.15 -6.42
N GLN A 278 -13.91 -12.32 -6.98
CA GLN A 278 -13.95 -10.88 -6.70
C GLN A 278 -14.25 -10.54 -5.23
N THR A 279 -15.07 -11.35 -4.55
CA THR A 279 -15.46 -11.12 -3.14
C THR A 279 -14.36 -11.52 -2.14
N ASN A 280 -13.46 -12.44 -2.51
CA ASN A 280 -12.49 -13.04 -1.57
C ASN A 280 -11.01 -12.81 -1.94
N THR A 281 -10.67 -12.26 -3.11
CA THR A 281 -9.26 -11.98 -3.45
C THR A 281 -8.75 -10.68 -2.83
N PHE A 282 -7.77 -10.81 -1.95
CA PHE A 282 -6.96 -9.71 -1.46
C PHE A 282 -6.13 -9.09 -2.59
N HIS A 283 -6.05 -7.77 -2.61
CA HIS A 283 -5.21 -7.04 -3.56
C HIS A 283 -3.76 -7.05 -3.07
N ARG A 284 -2.85 -7.43 -3.97
CA ARG A 284 -1.41 -7.38 -3.72
C ARG A 284 -0.86 -6.06 -4.20
N PHE A 285 -0.44 -5.25 -3.24
CA PHE A 285 0.30 -4.03 -3.48
C PHE A 285 1.81 -4.28 -3.40
N ASP A 286 2.52 -3.46 -4.15
CA ASP A 286 3.96 -3.23 -4.19
C ASP A 286 4.20 -1.74 -3.86
N ALA A 287 5.40 -1.38 -3.42
CA ALA A 287 5.71 0.00 -3.05
C ALA A 287 5.69 0.95 -4.25
N ASP A 288 6.21 0.52 -5.41
CA ASP A 288 6.51 1.42 -6.52
C ASP A 288 5.55 1.19 -7.69
N LEU A 289 5.10 -0.07 -7.87
CA LEU A 289 4.17 -0.49 -8.92
C LEU A 289 2.70 -0.51 -8.49
N GLY A 290 2.38 -0.20 -7.22
CA GLY A 290 1.01 -0.20 -6.73
C GLY A 290 0.36 -1.59 -6.81
N GLN A 291 -0.82 -1.73 -7.42
CA GLN A 291 -1.57 -3.00 -7.42
C GLN A 291 -0.98 -4.04 -8.41
N VAL A 292 0.06 -4.74 -8.00
CA VAL A 292 0.76 -5.78 -8.79
C VAL A 292 0.05 -7.13 -8.88
N GLY A 293 -0.93 -7.47 -8.03
CA GLY A 293 -1.58 -8.78 -8.11
C GLY A 293 -2.89 -9.00 -7.33
N LEU A 294 -3.38 -10.23 -7.40
CA LEU A 294 -4.46 -10.81 -6.60
C LEU A 294 -3.92 -12.02 -5.80
N PHE A 295 -4.35 -12.14 -4.55
CA PHE A 295 -4.02 -13.22 -3.62
C PHE A 295 -5.32 -13.80 -3.03
N LEU A 296 -5.48 -15.12 -3.01
CA LEU A 296 -6.58 -15.80 -2.32
C LEU A 296 -6.01 -16.83 -1.35
N GLU A 297 -6.41 -16.71 -0.09
CA GLU A 297 -6.29 -17.75 0.92
C GLU A 297 -7.66 -17.94 1.58
N PRO A 298 -8.36 -19.07 1.38
CA PRO A 298 -9.71 -19.27 1.90
C PRO A 298 -9.83 -19.13 3.42
N THR A 299 -8.80 -19.51 4.18
CA THR A 299 -8.82 -19.39 5.65
C THR A 299 -8.83 -17.94 6.08
N LEU A 300 -7.98 -17.10 5.47
CA LEU A 300 -7.90 -15.67 5.74
C LEU A 300 -9.14 -14.92 5.21
N ALA A 301 -9.75 -15.39 4.12
CA ALA A 301 -11.00 -14.85 3.59
C ALA A 301 -12.22 -15.04 4.53
N MET A 302 -12.09 -15.78 5.64
CA MET A 302 -13.13 -15.87 6.68
C MET A 302 -13.01 -14.78 7.75
N ALA A 303 -11.95 -13.95 7.75
CA ALA A 303 -11.81 -12.82 8.68
C ALA A 303 -12.75 -11.70 8.25
N ASN A 304 -13.74 -11.36 9.08
CA ASN A 304 -14.80 -10.42 8.72
C ASN A 304 -14.36 -8.96 8.73
N HIS A 305 -15.19 -8.10 8.16
CA HIS A 305 -14.93 -6.67 8.10
C HIS A 305 -15.28 -5.90 9.40
N SER A 306 -14.37 -5.02 9.80
CA SER A 306 -14.63 -3.90 10.72
C SER A 306 -13.84 -2.65 10.32
N CYS A 307 -14.43 -1.45 10.49
CA CYS A 307 -13.71 -0.19 10.35
C CYS A 307 -12.96 0.22 11.65
N VAL A 308 -12.98 -0.65 12.66
CA VAL A 308 -12.13 -0.60 13.86
C VAL A 308 -11.61 -2.03 14.12
N PRO A 309 -10.80 -2.59 13.21
CA PRO A 309 -10.37 -3.99 13.25
C PRO A 309 -9.51 -4.31 14.49
N ASN A 310 -9.40 -5.60 14.81
CA ASN A 310 -8.43 -6.08 15.81
C ASN A 310 -7.18 -6.71 15.18
N ALA A 311 -7.20 -7.00 13.87
CA ALA A 311 -6.06 -7.51 13.12
C ALA A 311 -5.88 -6.82 11.76
N MET A 312 -4.68 -6.92 11.18
CA MET A 312 -4.34 -6.45 9.85
C MET A 312 -3.58 -7.51 9.04
N VAL A 313 -3.69 -7.41 7.71
CA VAL A 313 -2.98 -8.28 6.76
C VAL A 313 -1.77 -7.53 6.20
N GLN A 314 -0.57 -7.89 6.65
CA GLN A 314 0.69 -7.38 6.13
C GLN A 314 1.23 -8.34 5.07
N PHE A 315 1.46 -7.88 3.84
CA PHE A 315 2.08 -8.70 2.80
C PHE A 315 3.61 -8.56 2.79
N ILE A 316 4.31 -9.69 2.68
CA ILE A 316 5.77 -9.78 2.61
C ILE A 316 6.13 -10.81 1.53
N GLY A 317 6.84 -10.41 0.48
CA GLY A 317 7.12 -11.29 -0.67
C GLY A 317 5.83 -11.87 -1.28
N ARG A 318 5.67 -13.21 -1.26
CA ARG A 318 4.44 -13.92 -1.69
C ARG A 318 3.40 -14.16 -0.58
N THR A 319 3.75 -13.83 0.67
CA THR A 319 3.11 -14.32 1.90
C THR A 319 2.19 -13.26 2.50
N ALA A 320 1.05 -13.67 3.07
CA ALA A 320 0.24 -12.81 3.94
C ALA A 320 0.55 -13.11 5.42
N VAL A 321 0.80 -12.08 6.20
CA VAL A 321 1.07 -12.15 7.64
C VAL A 321 -0.09 -11.47 8.36
N LEU A 322 -0.87 -12.25 9.10
CA LEU A 322 -1.96 -11.73 9.92
C LEU A 322 -1.39 -11.29 11.27
N ARG A 323 -1.42 -9.98 11.55
CA ARG A 323 -0.91 -9.38 12.78
C ARG A 323 -2.04 -8.80 13.60
N ALA A 324 -1.99 -8.97 14.92
CA ALA A 324 -2.91 -8.29 15.83
C ALA A 324 -2.61 -6.78 15.86
N GLU A 325 -3.57 -5.92 15.53
CA GLU A 325 -3.46 -4.46 15.75
C GLU A 325 -3.67 -4.12 17.23
N ARG A 326 -4.56 -4.84 17.90
CA ARG A 326 -4.93 -4.68 19.32
C ARG A 326 -4.67 -5.98 20.08
N SER A 327 -5.08 -6.06 21.35
CA SER A 327 -5.22 -7.37 22.01
C SER A 327 -6.34 -8.16 21.35
N ILE A 328 -6.19 -9.48 21.31
CA ILE A 328 -7.19 -10.46 20.86
C ILE A 328 -7.15 -11.60 21.86
N GLU A 329 -8.26 -11.98 22.46
CA GLU A 329 -8.33 -13.09 23.43
C GLU A 329 -8.70 -14.42 22.77
N ALA A 330 -8.46 -15.52 23.49
CA ALA A 330 -8.79 -16.85 23.00
C ALA A 330 -10.32 -17.01 22.86
N GLY A 331 -10.79 -17.17 21.62
CA GLY A 331 -12.20 -17.26 21.27
C GLY A 331 -12.78 -16.01 20.59
N ASP A 332 -12.06 -14.89 20.55
CA ASP A 332 -12.48 -13.66 19.86
C ASP A 332 -12.63 -13.87 18.35
N GLU A 333 -13.58 -13.17 17.74
CA GLU A 333 -13.63 -12.98 16.29
C GLU A 333 -12.45 -12.12 15.81
N ILE A 334 -11.82 -12.52 14.71
CA ILE A 334 -10.77 -11.75 14.06
C ILE A 334 -11.40 -10.90 12.96
N GLU A 335 -11.39 -9.59 13.17
CA GLU A 335 -11.88 -8.57 12.23
C GLU A 335 -10.70 -7.84 11.57
N ILE A 336 -10.76 -7.70 10.25
CA ILE A 336 -9.82 -6.95 9.40
C ILE A 336 -10.57 -5.83 8.65
N SER A 337 -9.85 -4.90 8.01
CA SER A 337 -10.49 -3.94 7.09
C SER A 337 -10.49 -4.42 5.64
N TYR A 338 -11.60 -4.19 4.92
CA TYR A 338 -11.75 -4.46 3.48
C TYR A 338 -11.63 -3.17 2.64
N THR A 339 -11.38 -2.03 3.29
CA THR A 339 -11.31 -0.66 2.73
C THR A 339 -10.26 0.15 3.51
N ASP A 340 -9.94 1.39 3.11
CA ASP A 340 -9.21 2.30 4.01
C ASP A 340 -10.16 2.63 5.17
N TYR A 341 -9.86 2.10 6.36
CA TYR A 341 -10.72 2.31 7.52
C TYR A 341 -10.67 3.74 8.05
N THR A 342 -9.70 4.55 7.63
CA THR A 342 -9.50 5.94 8.08
C THR A 342 -10.43 6.94 7.38
N ASP A 343 -11.01 6.59 6.24
CA ASP A 343 -11.82 7.46 5.38
C ASP A 343 -13.18 7.89 5.99
N PRO A 344 -13.87 8.90 5.40
CA PRO A 344 -15.21 9.32 5.80
C PRO A 344 -16.26 8.21 5.68
N TYR A 345 -17.35 8.28 6.44
CA TYR A 345 -18.33 7.19 6.53
C TYR A 345 -18.99 6.82 5.20
N THR A 346 -19.34 7.79 4.37
CA THR A 346 -19.92 7.53 3.05
C THR A 346 -18.92 6.84 2.12
N MET A 347 -17.68 7.32 2.05
CA MET A 347 -16.59 6.70 1.27
C MET A 347 -16.37 5.23 1.68
N ARG A 348 -16.34 4.94 2.99
CA ARG A 348 -16.26 3.56 3.49
C ARG A 348 -17.49 2.73 3.11
N LYS A 349 -18.70 3.30 3.20
CA LYS A 349 -19.96 2.61 2.84
C LYS A 349 -20.04 2.31 1.33
N GLU A 350 -19.59 3.25 0.50
CA GLU A 350 -19.49 3.12 -0.95
C GLU A 350 -18.46 2.02 -1.32
N ALA A 351 -17.25 2.05 -0.75
CA ALA A 351 -16.22 1.04 -0.99
C ALA A 351 -16.61 -0.38 -0.52
N LEU A 352 -17.45 -0.49 0.52
CA LEU A 352 -17.94 -1.78 1.04
C LEU A 352 -19.13 -2.36 0.26
N ALA A 353 -19.80 -1.58 -0.60
CA ALA A 353 -21.01 -2.02 -1.30
C ALA A 353 -20.80 -3.29 -2.16
N GLN A 354 -19.60 -3.48 -2.71
CA GLN A 354 -19.20 -4.67 -3.49
C GLN A 354 -19.27 -6.00 -2.70
N TYR A 355 -19.16 -5.94 -1.38
CA TYR A 355 -19.29 -7.09 -0.47
C TYR A 355 -20.75 -7.30 -0.02
N CYS A 356 -21.69 -6.49 -0.52
CA CYS A 356 -23.13 -6.69 -0.40
C CYS A 356 -23.69 -6.79 1.03
N PHE A 357 -23.02 -6.17 2.01
CA PHE A 357 -23.46 -6.03 3.41
C PHE A 357 -23.40 -4.56 3.88
N GLU A 358 -23.98 -4.26 5.04
CA GLU A 358 -23.86 -2.95 5.70
C GLU A 358 -23.03 -3.08 6.99
N CYS A 359 -21.98 -2.28 7.11
CA CYS A 359 -21.06 -2.33 8.25
C CYS A 359 -21.66 -1.68 9.50
N ARG A 360 -21.77 -2.48 10.59
CA ARG A 360 -22.35 -2.08 11.89
C ARG A 360 -21.32 -2.06 13.04
N CYS A 361 -20.02 -2.02 12.71
CA CYS A 361 -18.97 -1.80 13.71
C CYS A 361 -19.17 -0.43 14.41
N PRO A 362 -18.62 -0.21 15.64
CA PRO A 362 -18.82 1.03 16.40
C PRO A 362 -18.53 2.31 15.61
N ARG A 363 -17.47 2.34 14.78
CA ARG A 363 -17.14 3.49 13.93
C ARG A 363 -18.20 3.84 12.89
N CYS A 364 -18.93 2.86 12.37
CA CYS A 364 -20.03 3.09 11.44
C CYS A 364 -21.33 3.41 12.18
N SER A 365 -21.67 2.63 13.21
CA SER A 365 -22.92 2.78 13.98
C SER A 365 -23.04 4.13 14.70
N HIS A 366 -21.92 4.77 15.07
CA HIS A 366 -21.89 6.10 15.65
C HIS A 366 -21.27 7.18 14.72
N ASN A 367 -20.99 6.83 13.46
CA ASN A 367 -20.31 7.69 12.47
C ASN A 367 -19.09 8.43 13.08
N LEU A 368 -18.15 7.68 13.65
CA LEU A 368 -16.98 8.24 14.35
C LEU A 368 -15.91 8.73 13.35
N ASN A 369 -15.28 9.86 13.68
CA ASN A 369 -14.07 10.32 12.99
C ASN A 369 -12.80 9.62 13.54
N VAL A 370 -11.64 9.85 12.92
CA VAL A 370 -10.37 9.20 13.29
C VAL A 370 -9.92 9.52 14.73
N TYR A 371 -10.10 10.76 15.21
CA TYR A 371 -9.73 11.14 16.58
C TYR A 371 -10.62 10.43 17.61
N GLN A 372 -11.92 10.33 17.33
CA GLN A 372 -12.87 9.59 18.18
C GLN A 372 -12.54 8.10 18.25
N VAL A 373 -12.05 7.51 17.15
CA VAL A 373 -11.55 6.13 17.11
C VAL A 373 -10.25 5.98 17.92
N CYS A 374 -9.29 6.90 17.76
CA CYS A 374 -8.03 6.88 18.52
C CYS A 374 -8.27 7.00 20.04
N ALA A 375 -9.20 7.88 20.45
CA ALA A 375 -9.57 8.08 21.84
C ALA A 375 -10.30 6.87 22.48
N THR A 376 -11.03 6.07 21.70
CA THR A 376 -11.87 4.96 22.18
C THR A 376 -11.23 3.58 22.04
N THR A 377 -10.35 3.36 21.05
CA THR A 377 -9.58 2.10 20.91
C THR A 377 -8.07 2.36 20.78
N PRO A 378 -7.43 3.01 21.77
CA PRO A 378 -5.99 3.29 21.72
C PRO A 378 -5.14 2.01 21.82
N VAL A 379 -3.96 2.04 21.21
CA VAL A 379 -2.92 1.02 21.38
C VAL A 379 -1.69 1.67 22.00
N VAL A 380 -1.39 1.32 23.24
CA VAL A 380 -0.23 1.87 23.96
C VAL A 380 1.06 1.36 23.31
N ALA A 381 1.94 2.28 22.93
CA ALA A 381 3.28 1.94 22.47
C ALA A 381 4.20 1.60 23.66
N PRO A 382 5.18 0.68 23.50
CA PRO A 382 6.26 0.53 24.45
C PRO A 382 6.93 1.87 24.77
N PRO A 383 7.44 2.05 26.02
CA PRO A 383 8.25 3.21 26.37
C PRO A 383 9.39 3.42 25.36
N GLY A 384 9.61 4.66 24.95
CA GLY A 384 10.69 5.01 24.02
C GLY A 384 10.55 4.43 22.60
N THR A 385 9.35 4.12 22.10
CA THR A 385 9.15 3.63 20.71
C THR A 385 8.00 4.32 19.95
N SER A 386 7.65 5.56 20.26
CA SER A 386 6.63 6.35 19.55
C SER A 386 7.02 7.83 19.47
N LEU A 387 6.90 8.45 18.29
CA LEU A 387 7.16 9.89 18.09
C LEU A 387 6.09 10.80 18.71
N ALA A 388 4.93 10.24 19.03
CA ALA A 388 3.88 10.87 19.81
C ALA A 388 3.43 9.86 20.87
N PRO A 389 4.10 9.83 22.05
CA PRO A 389 3.77 8.90 23.12
C PRO A 389 2.48 9.29 23.87
N ASP A 390 2.13 10.58 23.84
CA ASP A 390 0.97 11.19 24.49
C ASP A 390 -0.33 11.08 23.68
N ALA A 391 -0.25 10.81 22.37
CA ALA A 391 -1.36 10.87 21.42
C ALA A 391 -2.65 10.16 21.86
N PRO A 392 -2.64 8.96 22.48
CA PRO A 392 -3.85 8.35 23.05
C PRO A 392 -4.58 9.24 24.06
N SER A 393 -3.84 9.95 24.91
CA SER A 393 -4.39 10.88 25.89
C SER A 393 -4.75 12.23 25.27
N ALA A 394 -3.99 12.68 24.26
CA ALA A 394 -4.28 13.90 23.52
C ALA A 394 -5.58 13.77 22.72
N ALA A 395 -5.83 12.60 22.10
CA ALA A 395 -7.07 12.29 21.39
C ALA A 395 -8.31 12.46 22.29
N GLN A 396 -8.25 12.01 23.54
CA GLN A 396 -9.35 12.14 24.51
C GLN A 396 -9.68 13.60 24.87
N ARG A 397 -8.75 14.53 24.67
CA ARG A 397 -8.92 15.98 24.91
C ARG A 397 -9.05 16.79 23.61
N HIS A 398 -9.01 16.14 22.45
CA HIS A 398 -8.98 16.80 21.16
C HIS A 398 -10.36 17.40 20.82
N PRO A 399 -10.46 18.63 20.28
CA PRO A 399 -11.75 19.25 19.94
C PRO A 399 -12.60 18.35 19.01
N ALA A 400 -11.98 17.64 18.08
CA ALA A 400 -12.65 16.64 17.22
C ALA A 400 -13.21 15.39 17.96
N VAL A 401 -13.15 15.35 19.29
CA VAL A 401 -13.74 14.31 20.15
C VAL A 401 -14.74 14.91 21.14
N ILE A 402 -14.41 16.07 21.74
CA ILE A 402 -15.17 16.68 22.84
C ILE A 402 -16.08 17.86 22.44
N ASP A 403 -15.87 18.48 21.28
CA ASP A 403 -16.68 19.60 20.79
C ASP A 403 -17.55 19.15 19.60
N GLU A 404 -18.87 19.28 19.73
CA GLU A 404 -19.82 18.86 18.69
C GLU A 404 -19.63 19.63 17.36
N ALA A 405 -19.25 20.91 17.41
CA ALA A 405 -19.03 21.70 16.22
C ALA A 405 -17.82 21.19 15.41
N THR A 406 -16.70 20.94 16.07
CA THR A 406 -15.50 20.34 15.45
C THR A 406 -15.71 18.88 15.04
N VAL A 407 -16.48 18.11 15.82
CA VAL A 407 -16.90 16.74 15.45
C VAL A 407 -17.74 16.73 14.17
N ALA A 408 -18.64 17.72 13.98
CA ALA A 408 -19.40 17.89 12.76
C ALA A 408 -18.53 18.34 11.58
N LEU A 409 -17.69 19.37 11.80
CA LEU A 409 -16.73 19.92 10.82
C LEU A 409 -15.83 18.83 10.22
N ALA A 410 -15.28 17.95 11.08
CA ALA A 410 -14.45 16.82 10.67
C ALA A 410 -15.19 15.83 9.76
N LYS A 411 -16.50 15.67 9.92
CA LYS A 411 -17.33 14.76 9.10
C LYS A 411 -17.71 15.42 7.78
N SER A 412 -18.29 16.63 7.82
CA SER A 412 -18.75 17.35 6.62
C SER A 412 -17.60 17.73 5.68
N ASN A 413 -16.50 18.25 6.23
CA ASN A 413 -15.41 18.76 5.41
C ASN A 413 -14.48 17.63 4.95
N GLY A 414 -14.34 16.56 5.74
CA GLY A 414 -13.64 15.34 5.33
C GLY A 414 -14.32 14.71 4.11
N GLU A 415 -15.63 14.50 4.16
CA GLU A 415 -16.41 13.99 3.02
C GLU A 415 -16.36 14.93 1.80
N SER A 416 -16.57 16.23 2.01
CA SER A 416 -16.63 17.22 0.91
C SER A 416 -15.28 17.39 0.21
N ALA A 417 -14.19 17.55 0.96
CA ALA A 417 -12.84 17.66 0.41
C ALA A 417 -12.39 16.36 -0.26
N THR A 418 -12.76 15.19 0.27
CA THR A 418 -12.42 13.90 -0.37
C THR A 418 -13.01 13.82 -1.77
N ARG A 419 -14.31 14.13 -1.95
CA ARG A 419 -14.94 14.12 -3.28
C ARG A 419 -14.29 15.11 -4.26
N LEU A 420 -13.96 16.33 -3.81
CA LEU A 420 -13.23 17.30 -4.64
C LEU A 420 -11.86 16.78 -5.10
N ILE A 421 -11.11 16.12 -4.21
CA ILE A 421 -9.78 15.57 -4.53
C ILE A 421 -9.85 14.32 -5.42
N GLU A 422 -10.94 13.56 -5.37
CA GLU A 422 -11.21 12.52 -6.37
C GLU A 422 -11.52 13.11 -7.75
N ASP A 423 -12.26 14.21 -7.84
CA ASP A 423 -12.47 14.93 -9.10
C ASP A 423 -11.16 15.47 -9.70
N TRP A 424 -10.24 15.98 -8.87
CA TRP A 424 -8.87 16.38 -9.29
C TRP A 424 -8.04 15.24 -9.89
N SER A 425 -8.48 13.98 -9.81
CA SER A 425 -7.80 12.83 -10.44
C SER A 425 -8.11 12.67 -11.94
N LYS A 426 -9.09 13.41 -12.48
CA LYS A 426 -9.52 13.33 -13.90
C LYS A 426 -8.46 13.92 -14.87
N PRO A 427 -8.60 13.72 -16.21
CA PRO A 427 -7.54 14.04 -17.17
C PRO A 427 -7.31 15.55 -17.41
N ASP A 428 -8.36 16.36 -17.38
CA ASP A 428 -8.28 17.80 -17.64
C ASP A 428 -7.72 18.53 -16.41
N ARG A 429 -6.49 19.03 -16.48
CA ARG A 429 -5.73 19.54 -15.31
C ARG A 429 -5.01 20.86 -15.57
N PRO A 430 -4.77 21.68 -14.53
CA PRO A 430 -3.92 22.87 -14.61
C PRO A 430 -2.45 22.49 -14.90
N PRO A 431 -1.67 23.39 -15.54
CA PRO A 431 -0.39 23.03 -16.17
C PRO A 431 0.81 22.76 -15.22
N SER A 432 0.62 22.68 -13.90
CA SER A 432 1.71 22.28 -12.99
C SER A 432 1.24 21.63 -11.69
N ARG A 433 2.01 20.65 -11.19
CA ARG A 433 1.74 19.92 -9.93
C ARG A 433 1.60 20.86 -8.72
N ARG A 434 2.41 21.92 -8.63
CA ARG A 434 2.33 22.90 -7.53
C ARG A 434 0.97 23.61 -7.47
N LEU A 435 0.37 23.94 -8.62
CA LEU A 435 -0.97 24.54 -8.67
C LEU A 435 -2.05 23.54 -8.26
N GLN A 436 -1.95 22.28 -8.69
CA GLN A 436 -2.85 21.20 -8.27
C GLN A 436 -2.79 20.99 -6.75
N LEU A 437 -1.60 20.87 -6.17
CA LEU A 437 -1.41 20.70 -4.72
C LEU A 437 -1.91 21.91 -3.92
N ARG A 438 -1.71 23.13 -4.42
CA ARG A 438 -2.25 24.36 -3.79
C ARG A 438 -3.77 24.42 -3.82
N ALA A 439 -4.42 23.94 -4.89
CA ALA A 439 -5.86 23.83 -4.94
C ALA A 439 -6.37 22.76 -3.95
N GLN A 440 -5.81 21.56 -3.98
CA GLN A 440 -6.15 20.45 -3.08
C GLN A 440 -5.96 20.81 -1.59
N TYR A 441 -4.90 21.56 -1.25
CA TYR A 441 -4.68 22.08 0.11
C TYR A 441 -5.69 23.18 0.50
N SER A 442 -6.11 24.01 -0.46
CA SER A 442 -7.19 25.00 -0.26
C SER A 442 -8.56 24.33 -0.08
N ASP A 443 -8.84 23.23 -0.77
CA ASP A 443 -10.05 22.42 -0.55
C ASP A 443 -10.07 21.83 0.87
N CYS A 444 -8.89 21.50 1.42
CA CYS A 444 -8.71 21.05 2.79
C CYS A 444 -8.78 22.14 3.87
N ARG A 445 -8.92 23.43 3.52
CA ARG A 445 -8.73 24.57 4.45
C ARG A 445 -9.53 24.52 5.75
N GLY A 446 -10.78 24.03 5.68
CA GLY A 446 -11.65 23.91 6.84
C GLY A 446 -11.27 22.78 7.80
N LEU A 447 -10.44 21.83 7.36
CA LEU A 447 -9.85 20.80 8.22
C LEU A 447 -8.55 21.33 8.83
N VAL A 448 -7.67 21.89 8.00
CA VAL A 448 -6.38 22.49 8.43
C VAL A 448 -6.58 23.58 9.47
N GLY A 449 -7.60 24.45 9.30
CA GLY A 449 -7.92 25.51 10.25
C GLY A 449 -8.48 25.04 11.61
N GLY A 450 -8.90 23.77 11.72
CA GLY A 450 -9.40 23.15 12.95
C GLY A 450 -8.43 22.16 13.61
N ASP A 451 -7.14 22.19 13.23
CA ASP A 451 -6.10 21.19 13.61
C ASP A 451 -6.46 19.74 13.20
N LEU A 452 -7.38 19.55 12.24
CA LEU A 452 -7.94 18.25 11.83
C LEU A 452 -7.02 17.47 10.85
N TRP A 453 -5.71 17.55 11.04
CA TRP A 453 -4.69 17.00 10.14
C TRP A 453 -4.88 15.50 9.81
N ALA A 454 -5.44 14.71 10.74
CA ALA A 454 -5.63 13.28 10.56
C ALA A 454 -6.82 12.90 9.64
N VAL A 455 -7.70 13.84 9.28
CA VAL A 455 -8.92 13.59 8.52
C VAL A 455 -8.63 13.54 7.01
N THR A 456 -8.92 12.40 6.36
CA THR A 456 -8.91 12.30 4.88
C THR A 456 -9.71 13.47 4.28
N PRO A 457 -9.16 14.22 3.30
CA PRO A 457 -7.97 13.91 2.51
C PRO A 457 -6.67 14.65 2.89
N VAL A 458 -6.63 15.37 4.02
CA VAL A 458 -5.43 16.12 4.46
C VAL A 458 -4.15 15.26 4.48
N PRO A 459 -4.15 14.02 5.02
CA PRO A 459 -2.96 13.14 5.03
C PRO A 459 -2.40 12.88 3.63
N GLN A 460 -3.27 12.66 2.65
CA GLN A 460 -2.92 12.36 1.27
C GLN A 460 -2.30 13.59 0.59
N VAL A 461 -2.86 14.78 0.81
CA VAL A 461 -2.32 16.05 0.30
C VAL A 461 -0.95 16.36 0.93
N LEU A 462 -0.77 16.13 2.24
CA LEU A 462 0.52 16.33 2.91
C LEU A 462 1.61 15.38 2.39
N ALA A 463 1.27 14.11 2.11
CA ALA A 463 2.21 13.18 1.51
C ALA A 463 2.67 13.66 0.12
N GLU A 464 1.73 14.04 -0.75
CA GLU A 464 2.04 14.59 -2.08
C GLU A 464 2.84 15.91 -2.03
N ILE A 465 2.61 16.76 -1.04
CA ILE A 465 3.41 17.97 -0.81
C ILE A 465 4.83 17.62 -0.36
N SER A 466 5.01 16.67 0.57
CA SER A 466 6.33 16.20 1.01
C SER A 466 7.12 15.59 -0.15
N ILE A 467 6.48 14.77 -0.99
CA ILE A 467 7.02 14.25 -2.25
C ILE A 467 7.43 15.40 -3.17
N HIS A 468 6.57 16.39 -3.39
CA HIS A 468 6.86 17.52 -4.27
C HIS A 468 8.04 18.37 -3.78
N TYR A 469 8.24 18.51 -2.47
CA TYR A 469 9.43 19.17 -1.92
C TYR A 469 10.70 18.35 -2.16
N ALA A 470 10.67 17.02 -1.98
CA ALA A 470 11.81 16.14 -2.27
C ALA A 470 12.17 16.13 -3.77
N GLU A 471 11.17 16.09 -4.67
CA GLU A 471 11.34 16.26 -6.14
C GLU A 471 11.97 17.61 -6.54
N LYS A 472 11.93 18.60 -5.65
CA LYS A 472 12.54 19.92 -5.82
C LYS A 472 13.82 20.11 -4.99
N ARG A 473 14.35 19.03 -4.39
CA ARG A 473 15.52 19.05 -3.50
C ARG A 473 15.40 20.07 -2.37
N ASN A 474 14.17 20.31 -1.88
CA ASN A 474 13.95 21.00 -0.62
C ASN A 474 13.72 19.95 0.47
N PHE A 475 14.80 19.24 0.83
CA PHE A 475 14.72 18.14 1.78
C PHE A 475 14.35 18.62 3.18
N ALA A 476 14.75 19.83 3.57
CA ALA A 476 14.34 20.46 4.82
C ALA A 476 12.80 20.57 4.94
N TYR A 477 12.10 21.08 3.92
CA TYR A 477 10.64 21.21 3.97
C TYR A 477 9.94 19.86 3.80
N ALA A 478 10.50 18.95 2.99
CA ALA A 478 9.98 17.58 2.87
C ALA A 478 10.03 16.86 4.23
N LEU A 479 11.15 16.97 4.95
CA LEU A 479 11.39 16.43 6.29
C LEU A 479 10.45 17.06 7.33
N ALA A 480 10.30 18.38 7.29
CA ALA A 480 9.41 19.11 8.19
C ALA A 480 7.93 18.66 8.04
N VAL A 481 7.45 18.48 6.80
CA VAL A 481 6.11 17.94 6.52
C VAL A 481 6.01 16.45 6.88
N ALA A 482 7.06 15.65 6.67
CA ALA A 482 7.09 14.25 7.09
C ALA A 482 6.99 14.09 8.61
N CYS A 483 7.71 14.91 9.38
CA CYS A 483 7.62 14.99 10.83
C CYS A 483 6.23 15.45 11.32
N LEU A 484 5.60 16.39 10.61
CA LEU A 484 4.21 16.79 10.88
C LEU A 484 3.22 15.63 10.68
N VAL A 485 3.37 14.85 9.61
CA VAL A 485 2.55 13.65 9.38
C VAL A 485 2.78 12.61 10.49
N ALA A 486 4.03 12.29 10.80
CA ALA A 486 4.36 11.24 11.78
C ALA A 486 3.94 11.57 13.23
N THR A 487 3.68 12.85 13.55
CA THR A 487 3.25 13.32 14.89
C THR A 487 1.78 13.74 14.98
N ARG A 488 1.25 14.49 14.00
CA ARG A 488 -0.11 15.07 14.03
C ARG A 488 -1.15 14.32 13.20
N VAL A 489 -0.73 13.36 12.36
CA VAL A 489 -1.62 12.62 11.45
C VAL A 489 -1.66 11.13 11.82
N ASP A 490 -0.52 10.48 11.69
CA ASP A 490 -0.38 9.03 11.75
C ASP A 490 -0.82 8.38 13.08
N PRO A 491 -0.52 8.95 14.26
CA PRO A 491 -0.96 8.38 15.55
C PRO A 491 -2.48 8.35 15.74
N TYR A 492 -3.20 9.24 15.06
CA TYR A 492 -4.67 9.34 15.13
C TYR A 492 -5.36 8.52 14.03
N ARG A 493 -4.72 8.30 12.88
CA ARG A 493 -5.20 7.41 11.82
C ARG A 493 -4.98 5.94 12.15
N TYR A 494 -3.79 5.59 12.66
CA TYR A 494 -3.36 4.21 12.86
C TYR A 494 -2.84 4.03 14.30
N VAL A 495 -3.73 3.61 15.19
CA VAL A 495 -3.43 3.48 16.64
C VAL A 495 -2.24 2.55 16.91
N ALA A 496 -2.13 1.46 16.16
CA ALA A 496 -1.00 0.54 16.22
C ALA A 496 0.31 1.21 15.76
N TRP A 497 1.27 1.38 16.66
CA TRP A 497 2.57 2.02 16.38
C TRP A 497 3.43 1.27 15.35
N PHE A 498 3.21 -0.04 15.20
CA PHE A 498 3.82 -0.91 14.20
C PHE A 498 3.01 -1.01 12.89
N HIS A 499 1.96 -0.19 12.69
CA HIS A 499 1.18 -0.18 11.45
C HIS A 499 2.07 0.17 10.25
N PRO A 500 2.04 -0.56 9.12
CA PRO A 500 2.98 -0.40 8.01
C PRO A 500 3.13 1.02 7.47
N VAL A 501 2.06 1.83 7.47
CA VAL A 501 2.11 3.25 7.06
C VAL A 501 3.02 4.06 7.97
N ARG A 502 2.87 3.90 9.29
CA ARG A 502 3.68 4.62 10.28
C ARG A 502 5.15 4.25 10.12
N VAL A 503 5.44 2.94 10.00
CA VAL A 503 6.80 2.45 9.80
C VAL A 503 7.41 2.96 8.47
N LYS A 504 6.63 3.03 7.38
CA LYS A 504 7.08 3.63 6.13
C LYS A 504 7.36 5.14 6.26
N ASN A 505 6.53 5.87 6.99
CA ASN A 505 6.74 7.30 7.23
C ASN A 505 7.94 7.58 8.16
N LEU A 506 8.22 6.70 9.14
CA LEU A 506 9.49 6.73 9.88
C LEU A 506 10.69 6.56 8.93
N PHE A 507 10.61 5.63 7.97
CA PHE A 507 11.70 5.39 7.01
C PHE A 507 11.87 6.55 6.02
N MET A 508 10.77 7.22 5.64
CA MET A 508 10.82 8.45 4.85
C MET A 508 11.56 9.57 5.60
N ILE A 509 11.29 9.75 6.90
CA ILE A 509 12.03 10.69 7.76
C ILE A 509 13.52 10.33 7.80
N ALA A 510 13.87 9.04 7.99
CA ALA A 510 15.26 8.58 8.00
C ALA A 510 15.99 8.84 6.67
N LYS A 511 15.36 8.55 5.51
CA LYS A 511 15.95 8.88 4.19
C LYS A 511 16.11 10.39 3.97
N LEU A 512 15.19 11.22 4.48
CA LEU A 512 15.27 12.68 4.37
C LEU A 512 16.36 13.28 5.29
N LEU A 513 16.54 12.73 6.50
CA LEU A 513 17.65 13.09 7.39
C LEU A 513 19.02 12.81 6.76
N ALA A 514 19.17 11.71 6.03
CA ALA A 514 20.41 11.41 5.32
C ALA A 514 20.78 12.47 4.25
N ASN A 515 19.77 13.08 3.59
CA ASN A 515 20.00 14.15 2.60
C ASN A 515 20.28 15.50 3.29
N THR A 516 19.48 15.86 4.30
CA THR A 516 19.65 17.13 5.04
C THR A 516 20.94 17.21 5.86
N ALA A 517 21.51 16.06 6.26
CA ALA A 517 22.80 16.01 6.93
C ALA A 517 23.97 16.38 5.99
N GLU A 518 23.95 15.93 4.74
CA GLU A 518 24.94 16.28 3.71
C GLU A 518 24.88 17.79 3.39
N GLU A 519 23.67 18.32 3.16
CA GLU A 519 23.45 19.75 2.95
C GLU A 519 23.96 20.58 4.16
N SER A 520 23.61 20.16 5.38
CA SER A 520 24.02 20.86 6.62
C SER A 520 25.52 20.87 6.84
N ALA A 521 26.22 19.77 6.51
CA ALA A 521 27.68 19.69 6.57
C ALA A 521 28.35 20.62 5.53
N SER A 522 27.77 20.75 4.34
CA SER A 522 28.29 21.66 3.29
C SER A 522 28.11 23.15 3.63
N LEU A 523 26.99 23.50 4.28
CA LEU A 523 26.57 24.89 4.54
C LEU A 523 27.26 25.56 5.73
N GLY A 524 28.03 24.82 6.53
CA GLY A 524 28.82 25.37 7.66
C GLY A 524 29.95 26.36 7.28
N SER A 525 30.01 26.79 6.02
CA SER A 525 31.13 27.55 5.43
C SER A 525 30.74 28.93 4.84
N SER A 526 29.47 29.34 4.84
CA SER A 526 29.04 30.63 4.28
C SER A 526 27.74 31.16 4.88
N VAL A 527 27.65 32.49 5.09
CA VAL A 527 26.44 33.17 5.60
C VAL A 527 26.29 34.56 4.95
N MET A 528 25.13 34.80 4.32
CA MET A 528 24.63 36.12 3.88
C MET A 528 23.10 36.13 4.02
N SER A 529 22.49 37.23 4.47
CA SER A 529 21.05 37.34 4.76
C SER A 529 20.20 37.79 3.57
N ALA A 530 18.94 37.33 3.48
CA ALA A 530 17.98 37.68 2.43
C ALA A 530 16.52 37.74 2.98
N PRO A 531 15.46 38.01 2.18
CA PRO A 531 14.13 38.41 2.68
C PRO A 531 13.28 37.25 3.23
N MET A 532 12.05 37.54 3.69
CA MET A 532 11.15 36.69 4.50
C MET A 532 11.11 35.17 4.20
N LYS A 533 11.20 34.71 2.94
CA LYS A 533 11.35 33.27 2.66
C LYS A 533 12.70 32.73 3.17
N ALA A 534 13.79 33.43 2.88
CA ALA A 534 15.12 33.08 3.38
C ALA A 534 15.23 33.19 4.91
N ASN A 535 14.38 33.96 5.60
CA ASN A 535 14.27 33.85 7.07
C ASN A 535 13.75 32.47 7.50
N MET A 536 12.78 31.88 6.78
CA MET A 536 12.30 30.52 7.06
C MET A 536 13.28 29.44 6.59
N ASP A 537 13.95 29.62 5.45
CA ASP A 537 15.00 28.72 5.00
C ASP A 537 16.18 28.74 6.01
N GLN A 538 16.53 29.92 6.56
CA GLN A 538 17.50 30.08 7.64
C GLN A 538 17.01 29.47 8.95
N GLU A 539 15.74 29.63 9.35
CA GLU A 539 15.20 28.99 10.57
C GLU A 539 15.26 27.46 10.46
N ALA A 540 14.90 26.91 9.29
CA ALA A 540 15.00 25.49 9.01
C ALA A 540 16.46 25.01 9.04
N GLN A 541 17.39 25.75 8.42
CA GLN A 541 18.81 25.43 8.39
C GLN A 541 19.44 25.46 9.80
N THR A 542 19.13 26.47 10.61
CA THR A 542 19.61 26.58 11.99
C THR A 542 19.11 25.40 12.83
N LYS A 543 17.81 25.10 12.77
CA LYS A 543 17.24 23.94 13.50
C LYS A 543 17.82 22.60 13.05
N LEU A 544 18.17 22.44 11.77
CA LEU A 544 18.84 21.23 11.27
C LEU A 544 20.30 21.14 11.75
N GLN A 545 20.99 22.26 11.94
CA GLN A 545 22.34 22.31 12.52
C GLN A 545 22.35 22.02 14.02
N ASP A 546 21.28 22.39 14.75
CA ASP A 546 21.11 22.11 16.19
C ASP A 546 20.78 20.63 16.49
N ILE A 547 20.36 19.84 15.49
CA ILE A 547 19.92 18.44 15.65
C ILE A 547 21.08 17.48 15.31
N ASP A 548 21.35 16.49 16.16
CA ASP A 548 22.13 15.29 15.77
C ASP A 548 21.27 14.42 14.83
N GLN A 549 21.29 14.79 13.55
CA GLN A 549 20.54 14.12 12.50
C GLN A 549 20.97 12.65 12.33
N VAL A 550 22.21 12.32 12.69
CA VAL A 550 22.77 10.97 12.58
C VAL A 550 22.24 10.07 13.69
N ALA A 551 22.25 10.53 14.96
CA ALA A 551 21.64 9.80 16.06
C ALA A 551 20.12 9.68 15.89
N LEU A 552 19.44 10.75 15.45
CA LEU A 552 18.01 10.72 15.18
C LEU A 552 17.69 9.67 14.10
N CYS A 553 18.42 9.67 12.98
CA CYS A 553 18.27 8.67 11.92
C CYS A 553 18.52 7.24 12.45
N GLN A 554 19.60 7.03 13.21
CA GLN A 554 19.95 5.74 13.80
C GLN A 554 18.83 5.20 14.71
N ILE A 555 18.26 6.04 15.57
CA ILE A 555 17.18 5.65 16.49
C ILE A 555 15.90 5.31 15.71
N LEU A 556 15.56 6.09 14.67
CA LEU A 556 14.42 5.82 13.79
C LEU A 556 14.56 4.49 13.04
N LEU A 557 15.76 4.17 12.55
CA LEU A 557 16.06 2.88 11.90
C LEU A 557 15.90 1.71 12.87
N VAL A 558 16.37 1.84 14.11
CA VAL A 558 16.13 0.82 15.15
C VAL A 558 14.63 0.68 15.49
N MET A 559 13.86 1.79 15.51
CA MET A 559 12.40 1.72 15.69
C MET A 559 11.71 0.95 14.55
N ILE A 560 12.14 1.16 13.29
CA ILE A 560 11.63 0.44 12.12
C ILE A 560 11.92 -1.06 12.23
N LEU A 561 13.14 -1.44 12.62
CA LEU A 561 13.53 -2.84 12.83
C LEU A 561 12.77 -3.48 14.01
N ARG A 562 12.49 -2.72 15.08
CA ARG A 562 11.64 -3.16 16.22
C ARG A 562 10.16 -3.35 15.85
N ALA A 563 9.65 -2.71 14.81
CA ALA A 563 8.25 -2.82 14.37
C ALA A 563 7.98 -4.02 13.44
N ALA A 564 9.03 -4.65 12.90
CA ALA A 564 8.93 -5.81 12.00
C ALA A 564 8.25 -7.02 12.67
N PRO A 565 7.49 -7.84 11.92
CA PRO A 565 6.85 -9.04 12.48
C PRO A 565 7.89 -10.10 12.86
N ALA A 566 7.95 -10.43 14.16
CA ALA A 566 8.82 -11.49 14.66
C ALA A 566 8.49 -12.85 14.02
N GLY A 567 9.53 -13.65 13.75
CA GLY A 567 9.41 -14.99 13.14
C GLY A 567 9.15 -15.01 11.63
N VAL A 568 8.98 -13.86 10.98
CA VAL A 568 8.89 -13.76 9.51
C VAL A 568 10.29 -13.50 8.94
N PRO A 569 10.67 -14.08 7.77
CA PRO A 569 11.95 -13.80 7.13
C PRO A 569 12.19 -12.31 6.88
N ALA A 570 13.46 -11.90 6.80
CA ALA A 570 13.89 -10.50 6.62
C ALA A 570 13.52 -9.86 5.26
N GLU A 571 12.68 -10.52 4.45
CA GLU A 571 12.23 -10.07 3.13
C GLU A 571 11.11 -9.02 3.19
N TRP A 572 10.88 -8.33 4.32
CA TRP A 572 10.02 -7.16 4.31
C TRP A 572 10.79 -5.98 3.71
N ASP A 573 10.21 -5.30 2.74
CA ASP A 573 10.88 -4.34 1.86
C ASP A 573 11.40 -3.09 2.58
N LEU A 574 10.96 -2.83 3.81
CA LEU A 574 11.52 -1.78 4.69
C LEU A 574 12.70 -2.27 5.56
N VAL A 575 12.86 -3.58 5.78
CA VAL A 575 13.82 -4.15 6.74
C VAL A 575 15.22 -4.26 6.16
N LEU A 576 15.38 -4.55 4.87
CA LEU A 576 16.70 -4.61 4.23
C LEU A 576 17.32 -3.21 4.09
N PRO A 577 16.65 -2.22 3.48
CA PRO A 577 17.21 -0.87 3.36
C PRO A 577 17.44 -0.17 4.70
N ALA A 578 16.62 -0.48 5.72
CA ALA A 578 16.83 0.05 7.06
C ALA A 578 17.99 -0.63 7.83
N ARG A 579 18.42 -1.84 7.43
CA ARG A 579 19.65 -2.46 7.94
C ARG A 579 20.89 -1.93 7.24
N GLU A 580 20.82 -1.75 5.93
CA GLU A 580 21.91 -1.22 5.11
C GLU A 580 22.28 0.20 5.59
N LEU A 581 21.31 1.12 5.64
CA LEU A 581 21.54 2.49 6.14
C LEU A 581 21.98 2.54 7.62
N LEU A 582 21.55 1.58 8.43
CA LEU A 582 22.00 1.47 9.83
C LEU A 582 23.47 1.02 9.92
N GLN A 583 23.88 0.06 9.09
CA GLN A 583 25.27 -0.42 9.00
C GLN A 583 26.21 0.67 8.49
N ASP A 584 25.77 1.52 7.56
CA ASP A 584 26.54 2.69 7.11
C ASP A 584 26.75 3.70 8.26
N ILE A 585 25.70 3.98 9.04
CA ILE A 585 25.77 4.89 10.21
C ILE A 585 26.63 4.32 11.35
N GLU A 586 26.63 3.01 11.54
CA GLU A 586 27.45 2.31 12.54
C GLU A 586 28.96 2.28 12.19
N GLN A 587 29.33 2.60 10.95
CA GLN A 587 30.73 2.74 10.50
C GLN A 587 31.30 4.16 10.66
N LEU A 588 30.49 5.14 11.08
CA LEU A 588 30.93 6.54 11.24
C LEU A 588 31.79 6.73 12.50
N PRO A 589 33.03 7.27 12.39
CA PRO A 589 33.94 7.41 13.53
C PRO A 589 33.56 8.58 14.46
N GLY A 590 34.02 8.54 15.72
CA GLY A 590 33.90 9.67 16.66
C GLY A 590 32.50 9.85 17.25
N ARG A 591 31.73 8.76 17.39
CA ARG A 591 30.35 8.73 17.89
C ARG A 591 30.18 7.85 19.14
N GLU A 592 31.27 7.58 19.87
CA GLU A 592 31.32 6.58 20.94
C GLU A 592 30.35 6.88 22.09
N LYS A 593 30.13 8.17 22.39
CA LYS A 593 29.21 8.64 23.43
C LYS A 593 27.75 8.49 23.01
N GLU A 594 27.44 8.84 21.78
CA GLU A 594 26.11 8.79 21.17
C GLU A 594 25.70 7.33 20.98
N LEU A 595 26.61 6.48 20.50
CA LEU A 595 26.44 5.02 20.44
C LEU A 595 26.25 4.42 21.84
N SER A 596 26.91 4.91 22.89
CA SER A 596 26.70 4.44 24.27
C SER A 596 25.27 4.71 24.75
N LEU A 597 24.74 5.92 24.53
CA LEU A 597 23.38 6.30 24.89
C LEU A 597 22.32 5.54 24.07
N ILE A 598 22.54 5.40 22.76
CA ILE A 598 21.68 4.62 21.87
C ILE A 598 21.66 3.15 22.31
N ASN A 599 22.82 2.54 22.59
CA ASN A 599 22.90 1.15 23.05
C ASN A 599 22.23 0.93 24.41
N ALA A 600 22.26 1.91 25.32
CA ALA A 600 21.50 1.86 26.57
C ALA A 600 19.98 1.79 26.31
N TRP A 601 19.45 2.65 25.43
CA TRP A 601 18.03 2.62 25.01
C TRP A 601 17.67 1.39 24.12
N ILE A 602 18.63 0.81 23.39
CA ILE A 602 18.44 -0.47 22.71
C ILE A 602 18.20 -1.59 23.73
N LYS A 603 18.97 -1.58 24.83
CA LYS A 603 18.94 -2.59 25.89
C LYS A 603 17.74 -2.45 26.83
N ASP A 604 17.45 -1.25 27.32
CA ASP A 604 16.31 -0.97 28.21
C ASP A 604 15.64 0.39 27.90
N PRO A 605 14.73 0.43 26.90
CA PRO A 605 13.98 1.64 26.58
C PRO A 605 12.93 2.02 27.64
N ALA A 606 12.72 1.19 28.67
CA ALA A 606 11.77 1.44 29.76
C ALA A 606 12.39 2.12 30.98
N SER A 607 13.73 2.18 31.07
CA SER A 607 14.43 2.96 32.11
C SER A 607 14.13 4.47 32.01
N GLU A 608 14.13 5.18 33.14
CA GLU A 608 13.91 6.64 33.15
C GLU A 608 14.99 7.40 32.36
N ALA A 609 16.23 6.92 32.40
CA ALA A 609 17.33 7.50 31.62
C ALA A 609 17.08 7.35 30.11
N SER A 610 16.63 6.17 29.65
CA SER A 610 16.34 5.93 28.23
C SER A 610 15.04 6.60 27.76
N LYS A 611 14.06 6.80 28.64
CA LYS A 611 12.88 7.66 28.37
C LYS A 611 13.28 9.11 28.16
N ALA A 612 14.06 9.69 29.09
CA ALA A 612 14.52 11.07 29.01
C ALA A 612 15.44 11.30 27.80
N PHE A 613 16.34 10.36 27.51
CA PHE A 613 17.17 10.38 26.30
C PHE A 613 16.32 10.34 25.03
N PHE A 614 15.32 9.44 24.94
CA PHE A 614 14.46 9.34 23.76
C PHE A 614 13.57 10.58 23.58
N ASP A 615 13.05 11.16 24.66
CA ASP A 615 12.26 12.39 24.59
C ASP A 615 13.11 13.54 24.03
N TYR A 616 14.29 13.77 24.59
CA TYR A 616 15.21 14.83 24.14
C TYR A 616 15.75 14.59 22.72
N ALA A 617 16.27 13.40 22.42
CA ALA A 617 16.96 13.10 21.16
C ALA A 617 15.99 12.85 19.98
N VAL A 618 14.72 12.51 20.26
CA VAL A 618 13.75 12.16 19.21
C VAL A 618 12.47 12.98 19.30
N VAL A 619 11.73 12.90 20.41
CA VAL A 619 10.38 13.49 20.49
C VAL A 619 10.42 15.01 20.37
N GLN A 620 11.34 15.69 21.07
CA GLN A 620 11.50 17.14 20.99
C GLN A 620 11.98 17.58 19.60
N GLN A 621 12.95 16.89 19.01
CA GLN A 621 13.51 17.25 17.69
C GLN A 621 12.51 17.06 16.56
N VAL A 622 11.78 15.94 16.53
CA VAL A 622 10.71 15.69 15.55
C VAL A 622 9.56 16.69 15.72
N ASN A 623 9.19 17.08 16.95
CA ASN A 623 8.18 18.11 17.16
C ASN A 623 8.64 19.51 16.71
N ALA A 624 9.93 19.84 16.86
CA ALA A 624 10.48 21.08 16.31
C ALA A 624 10.43 21.10 14.77
N LEU A 625 10.77 20.00 14.11
CA LEU A 625 10.64 19.83 12.66
C LEU A 625 9.16 19.82 12.20
N ALA A 626 8.25 19.20 12.95
CA ALA A 626 6.81 19.23 12.66
C ALA A 626 6.23 20.66 12.73
N SER A 627 6.74 21.48 13.64
CA SER A 627 6.36 22.89 13.78
C SER A 627 6.80 23.72 12.57
N LEU A 628 8.01 23.49 12.04
CA LEU A 628 8.43 24.05 10.75
C LEU A 628 7.51 23.62 9.61
N GLY A 629 7.05 22.36 9.59
CA GLY A 629 6.18 21.84 8.54
C GLY A 629 4.88 22.63 8.42
N ASN A 630 4.28 22.98 9.56
CA ASN A 630 3.09 23.84 9.63
C ASN A 630 3.36 25.26 9.07
N ALA A 631 4.52 25.84 9.37
CA ALA A 631 4.94 27.13 8.81
C ALA A 631 5.20 27.08 7.29
N ALA A 632 5.96 26.08 6.82
CA ALA A 632 6.27 25.86 5.40
C ALA A 632 5.00 25.73 4.54
N LEU A 633 4.05 24.91 5.01
CA LEU A 633 2.74 24.77 4.36
C LEU A 633 1.97 26.09 4.29
N LYS A 634 1.99 26.89 5.37
CA LYS A 634 1.37 28.22 5.38
C LYS A 634 2.04 29.21 4.43
N MET A 635 3.35 29.13 4.22
CA MET A 635 4.05 30.01 3.27
C MET A 635 3.80 29.61 1.80
N ASP A 636 3.99 28.34 1.43
CA ASP A 636 3.92 27.89 0.03
C ASP A 636 2.50 27.61 -0.47
N PHE A 637 1.66 27.04 0.39
CA PHE A 637 0.32 26.53 0.04
C PHE A 637 -0.81 27.26 0.78
N GLY A 638 -0.47 28.08 1.78
CA GLY A 638 -1.43 28.87 2.55
C GLY A 638 -2.21 29.87 1.72
N ILE A 639 -3.41 30.17 2.23
CA ILE A 639 -4.37 31.08 1.61
C ILE A 639 -3.90 32.51 1.80
N VAL A 640 -3.83 33.26 0.70
CA VAL A 640 -3.86 34.73 0.77
C VAL A 640 -5.31 35.09 1.02
N PHE A 641 -5.57 35.71 2.17
CA PHE A 641 -6.90 36.17 2.59
C PHE A 641 -7.38 37.36 1.75
#